data_AF-A0A445N055-F1
#
_entry.id   AF-A0A445N055-F1
#
_cell.length_a   1.000
_cell.length_b   1.000
_cell.length_c   1.000
_cell.angle_alpha   90.00
_cell.angle_beta   90.00
_cell.angle_gamma   90.00
#
_symmetry.space_group_name_H-M   'P 1'
#
loop_
_entity.id
_entity.type
_entity.pdbx_description
1 polymer ?
#
loop_
_entity_poly.entity_id
_entity_poly.type
_entity_poly.pdbx_seq_one_letter_code
_entity_poly.pdbx_strand_id
1 'polypeptide(L)'
;MWPDHETAIDLLGIKHLKDAVLDIIKDSKLHPATIGIFGDWGSGKSSLIKMVTEELNNDSAALVIEFNGWLFESYDDAKSALMETVVDELVRKTPTDKSGEVKKLAVRLLRKINWFRLGGKAIQYGVTAAATGGIGVLTAALTDLPSLAKKAGQLLEEIDPTKAEEIFKEETKLSISRNIRAFRSEFQTVLEKSGFSTVVITIDDLDRCLPSTIIETLEAIRLFLYVPKTAFILGADERLVKYAVRSRFPELPGDRTDVGRDYLEKLVQYTVRIPPMTRADTENYIALLLTQGKIEQSDYNKCIQWALNSDSIQEGRTFTATDASGLFGQLSDDLREDLALSQRIGTVLGMGLNGNPRQCKRFLNTLIMRIKMADYRGIKLERRILAKLMLLEYFRPQFFRSLAEWQSMQSGISKQLKIMEQSLPFQQNNESEKDPSAKVVDLKEKEKLPEIDAWLQDQWVLQWAETEPSLAEIDLRPYYYFSREKLTDLSGSAKRLSPEAQNIIRKLFSKSEAVRGNAFRQATSLNQADAAAVLDELFEKSRNSENNSDENSSLGLAVNWVFERNELGAELIAFINALPDSDLPIWVVTRLEKALKDSPHKSALLKLLERISNSLTASKALKTAAKSRFDKIVKGGK
;
A
#
# COMPACT_ATOMS: atom_id res chain seq x y z
N MET A 1 -22.47 2.82 0.96
CA MET A 1 -21.09 3.10 1.45
C MET A 1 -20.68 1.91 2.28
N TRP A 2 -19.41 1.53 2.19
CA TRP A 2 -18.89 0.31 2.80
C TRP A 2 -17.81 0.65 3.82
N PRO A 3 -17.75 -0.05 4.95
CA PRO A 3 -16.70 0.16 5.92
C PRO A 3 -15.32 -0.23 5.35
N ASP A 4 -14.32 0.56 5.71
CA ASP A 4 -12.90 0.27 5.42
C ASP A 4 -12.26 -0.53 6.57
N HIS A 5 -12.89 -1.66 6.92
CA HIS A 5 -12.37 -2.65 7.86
C HIS A 5 -12.45 -4.07 7.27
N GLU A 6 -11.81 -5.01 7.94
CA GLU A 6 -11.76 -6.43 7.62
C GLU A 6 -13.10 -7.14 7.83
N THR A 7 -13.43 -8.08 6.94
CA THR A 7 -14.71 -8.78 6.90
C THR A 7 -14.51 -10.29 6.79
N ALA A 8 -15.44 -11.06 7.35
CA ALA A 8 -15.48 -12.51 7.18
C ALA A 8 -16.32 -12.96 5.98
N ILE A 9 -17.08 -12.04 5.37
CA ILE A 9 -17.78 -12.32 4.12
C ILE A 9 -16.73 -12.37 3.01
N ASP A 10 -16.57 -13.53 2.38
CA ASP A 10 -15.67 -13.69 1.24
C ASP A 10 -16.29 -13.07 -0.01
N LEU A 11 -15.75 -11.91 -0.38
CA LEU A 11 -16.03 -11.24 -1.65
C LEU A 11 -14.83 -11.29 -2.60
N LEU A 12 -13.71 -11.88 -2.16
CA LEU A 12 -12.43 -11.89 -2.88
C LEU A 12 -12.10 -13.26 -3.48
N GLY A 13 -12.90 -14.29 -3.19
CA GLY A 13 -12.63 -15.65 -3.64
C GLY A 13 -11.48 -16.33 -2.89
N ILE A 14 -11.15 -15.86 -1.69
CA ILE A 14 -10.00 -16.33 -0.91
C ILE A 14 -10.32 -17.49 0.03
N LYS A 15 -11.52 -18.07 -0.06
CA LYS A 15 -11.92 -19.25 0.73
C LYS A 15 -10.94 -20.41 0.63
N HIS A 16 -10.39 -20.69 -0.55
CA HIS A 16 -9.39 -21.75 -0.72
C HIS A 16 -8.11 -21.52 0.11
N LEU A 17 -7.71 -20.25 0.32
CA LEU A 17 -6.62 -19.90 1.23
C LEU A 17 -7.02 -20.09 2.69
N LYS A 18 -8.26 -19.75 3.05
CA LYS A 18 -8.82 -19.97 4.40
C LYS A 18 -8.76 -21.46 4.75
N ASP A 19 -9.24 -22.30 3.84
CA ASP A 19 -9.31 -23.76 4.03
C ASP A 19 -7.90 -24.36 4.18
N ALA A 20 -6.92 -23.93 3.38
CA ALA A 20 -5.52 -24.34 3.52
C ALA A 20 -4.90 -23.95 4.88
N VAL A 21 -5.20 -22.75 5.39
CA VAL A 21 -4.74 -22.32 6.73
C VAL A 21 -5.39 -23.17 7.82
N LEU A 22 -6.69 -23.44 7.70
CA LEU A 22 -7.44 -24.28 8.66
C LEU A 22 -6.92 -25.71 8.70
N ASP A 23 -6.58 -26.30 7.56
CA ASP A 23 -6.01 -27.65 7.48
C ASP A 23 -4.69 -27.74 8.26
N ILE A 24 -3.82 -26.73 8.13
CA ILE A 24 -2.55 -26.67 8.89
C ILE A 24 -2.82 -26.54 10.39
N ILE A 25 -3.78 -25.69 10.78
CA ILE A 25 -4.10 -25.44 12.19
C ILE A 25 -4.75 -26.66 12.85
N LYS A 26 -5.63 -27.37 12.15
CA LYS A 26 -6.37 -28.52 12.69
C LYS A 26 -5.52 -29.80 12.75
N ASP A 27 -4.44 -29.90 11.97
CA ASP A 27 -3.52 -31.03 12.09
C ASP A 27 -2.53 -30.85 13.26
N SER A 28 -2.82 -31.51 14.38
CA SER A 28 -1.96 -31.48 15.58
C SER A 28 -0.53 -31.99 15.34
N LYS A 29 -0.29 -32.78 14.28
CA LYS A 29 1.07 -33.27 13.95
C LYS A 29 1.97 -32.17 13.40
N LEU A 30 1.38 -31.07 12.92
CA LEU A 30 2.10 -29.92 12.42
C LEU A 30 2.44 -28.91 13.53
N HIS A 31 1.96 -29.11 14.76
CA HIS A 31 2.23 -28.21 15.87
C HIS A 31 3.60 -28.47 16.52
N PRO A 32 4.30 -27.42 16.98
CA PRO A 32 4.00 -26.00 16.79
C PRO A 32 4.14 -25.53 15.33
N ALA A 33 3.19 -24.72 14.86
CA ALA A 33 3.17 -24.22 13.48
C ALA A 33 3.24 -22.69 13.42
N THR A 34 4.01 -22.14 12.49
CA THR A 34 3.96 -20.70 12.14
C THR A 34 3.54 -20.54 10.68
N ILE A 35 2.42 -19.85 10.46
CA ILE A 35 1.82 -19.58 9.15
C ILE A 35 1.93 -18.08 8.85
N GLY A 36 2.58 -17.72 7.76
CA GLY A 36 2.66 -16.34 7.27
C GLY A 36 1.64 -16.08 6.18
N ILE A 37 0.74 -15.12 6.42
CA ILE A 37 -0.18 -14.58 5.43
C ILE A 37 0.42 -13.29 4.88
N PHE A 38 0.94 -13.37 3.65
CA PHE A 38 1.62 -12.26 2.99
C PHE A 38 0.83 -11.72 1.81
N GLY A 39 0.98 -10.43 1.57
CA GLY A 39 0.39 -9.70 0.45
C GLY A 39 0.56 -8.20 0.62
N ASP A 40 0.31 -7.45 -0.45
CA ASP A 40 0.45 -5.99 -0.45
C ASP A 40 -0.50 -5.32 0.55
N TRP A 41 -0.26 -4.05 0.86
CA TRP A 41 -1.13 -3.29 1.74
C TRP A 41 -2.56 -3.18 1.18
N GLY A 42 -3.56 -3.57 1.98
CA GLY A 42 -4.97 -3.55 1.55
C GLY A 42 -5.43 -4.73 0.70
N SER A 43 -4.61 -5.77 0.51
CA SER A 43 -4.93 -6.97 -0.30
C SER A 43 -5.98 -7.92 0.31
N GLY A 44 -6.28 -7.81 1.61
CA GLY A 44 -7.25 -8.67 2.30
C GLY A 44 -6.67 -9.58 3.38
N LYS A 45 -5.39 -9.44 3.76
CA LYS A 45 -4.71 -10.22 4.83
C LYS A 45 -5.54 -10.34 6.12
N SER A 46 -5.91 -9.19 6.70
CA SER A 46 -6.73 -9.13 7.92
C SER A 46 -8.12 -9.76 7.73
N SER A 47 -8.69 -9.71 6.53
CA SER A 47 -9.97 -10.38 6.23
C SER A 47 -9.79 -11.90 6.19
N LEU A 48 -8.70 -12.42 5.62
CA LEU A 48 -8.37 -13.85 5.68
C LEU A 48 -8.16 -14.31 7.13
N ILE A 49 -7.40 -13.56 7.93
CA ILE A 49 -7.18 -13.85 9.36
C ILE A 49 -8.51 -13.89 10.11
N LYS A 50 -9.40 -12.92 9.86
CA LYS A 50 -10.73 -12.86 10.47
C LYS A 50 -11.61 -14.05 10.08
N MET A 51 -11.63 -14.44 8.80
CA MET A 51 -12.37 -15.63 8.33
C MET A 51 -11.90 -16.90 9.05
N VAL A 52 -10.58 -17.09 9.17
CA VAL A 52 -10.00 -18.22 9.91
C VAL A 52 -10.36 -18.16 11.39
N THR A 53 -10.27 -16.97 11.99
CA THR A 53 -10.55 -16.74 13.41
C THR A 53 -12.02 -17.02 13.76
N GLU A 54 -12.97 -16.58 12.92
CA GLU A 54 -14.40 -16.85 13.13
C GLU A 54 -14.71 -18.35 13.02
N GLU A 55 -14.10 -19.07 12.08
CA GLU A 55 -14.26 -20.52 11.97
C GLU A 55 -13.74 -21.25 13.23
N LEU A 56 -12.57 -20.83 13.73
CA LEU A 56 -11.95 -21.43 14.91
C LEU A 56 -12.66 -21.06 16.21
N ASN A 57 -13.26 -19.87 16.31
CA ASN A 57 -14.06 -19.49 17.49
C ASN A 57 -15.32 -20.34 17.66
N ASN A 58 -15.80 -20.99 16.59
CA ASN A 58 -16.89 -21.97 16.67
C ASN A 58 -16.41 -23.37 17.10
N ASP A 59 -15.10 -23.60 17.17
CA ASP A 59 -14.51 -24.85 17.61
C ASP A 59 -14.13 -24.79 19.10
N SER A 60 -14.89 -25.47 19.95
CA SER A 60 -14.64 -25.52 21.40
C SER A 60 -13.28 -26.12 21.80
N ALA A 61 -12.62 -26.85 20.89
CA ALA A 61 -11.29 -27.41 21.13
C ALA A 61 -10.17 -26.40 20.89
N ALA A 62 -10.44 -25.32 20.13
CA ALA A 62 -9.49 -24.28 19.81
C ALA A 62 -9.66 -23.04 20.70
N LEU A 63 -8.54 -22.45 21.10
CA LEU A 63 -8.49 -21.13 21.73
C LEU A 63 -7.84 -20.14 20.77
N VAL A 64 -8.58 -19.13 20.32
CA VAL A 64 -8.01 -18.03 19.53
C VAL A 64 -7.65 -16.84 20.41
N ILE A 65 -6.42 -16.37 20.25
CA ILE A 65 -5.85 -15.18 20.90
C ILE A 65 -5.42 -14.22 19.79
N GLU A 66 -5.99 -13.02 19.79
CA GLU A 66 -5.68 -11.99 18.80
C GLU A 66 -4.69 -10.98 19.38
N PHE A 67 -3.64 -10.66 18.63
CA PHE A 67 -2.65 -9.66 18.96
C PHE A 67 -2.44 -8.72 17.78
N ASN A 68 -2.64 -7.42 17.99
CA ASN A 68 -2.34 -6.39 16.99
C ASN A 68 -1.01 -5.73 17.37
N GLY A 69 0.04 -5.94 16.57
CA GLY A 69 1.38 -5.42 16.88
C GLY A 69 1.45 -3.90 16.94
N TRP A 70 0.63 -3.23 16.11
CA TRP A 70 0.63 -1.77 16.01
C TRP A 70 0.10 -1.09 17.28
N LEU A 71 -0.86 -1.71 17.99
CA LEU A 71 -1.37 -1.18 19.27
C LEU A 71 -0.28 -1.08 20.35
N PHE A 72 0.78 -1.87 20.23
CA PHE A 72 1.87 -1.94 21.21
C PHE A 72 3.17 -1.30 20.71
N GLU A 73 3.13 -0.54 19.61
CA GLU A 73 4.31 0.13 19.04
C GLU A 73 4.94 1.16 20.01
N SER A 74 4.13 1.79 20.86
CA SER A 74 4.59 2.75 21.87
C SER A 74 5.08 2.11 23.17
N TYR A 75 4.97 0.78 23.31
CA TYR A 75 5.48 0.08 24.47
C TYR A 75 6.97 -0.20 24.30
N ASP A 76 7.74 0.07 25.37
CA ASP A 76 9.20 -0.11 25.40
C ASP A 76 9.68 -1.56 25.14
N ASP A 77 8.78 -2.56 25.13
CA ASP A 77 9.11 -3.98 24.91
C ASP A 77 7.92 -4.74 24.31
N ALA A 78 7.89 -4.88 22.98
CA ALA A 78 6.81 -5.56 22.25
C ALA A 78 6.79 -7.07 22.51
N LYS A 79 7.96 -7.65 22.79
CA LYS A 79 8.12 -9.06 23.15
C LYS A 79 7.40 -9.37 24.45
N SER A 80 7.58 -8.55 25.48
CA SER A 80 6.84 -8.71 26.75
C SER A 80 5.34 -8.50 26.57
N ALA A 81 4.92 -7.49 25.78
CA ALA A 81 3.50 -7.22 25.53
C ALA A 81 2.77 -8.42 24.88
N LEU A 82 3.40 -9.07 23.88
CA LEU A 82 2.84 -10.28 23.27
C LEU A 82 2.72 -11.42 24.28
N MET A 83 3.78 -11.68 25.07
CA MET A 83 3.76 -12.75 26.07
C MET A 83 2.71 -12.51 27.15
N GLU A 84 2.57 -11.28 27.65
CA GLU A 84 1.54 -10.90 28.64
C GLU A 84 0.14 -11.11 28.08
N THR A 85 -0.13 -10.61 26.88
CA THR A 85 -1.44 -10.77 26.21
C THR A 85 -1.81 -12.24 26.06
N VAL A 86 -0.86 -13.09 25.61
CA VAL A 86 -1.11 -14.52 25.45
C VAL A 86 -1.40 -15.21 26.78
N VAL A 87 -0.63 -14.90 27.82
CA VAL A 87 -0.84 -15.49 29.16
C VAL A 87 -2.17 -15.03 29.77
N ASP A 88 -2.50 -13.75 29.66
CA ASP A 88 -3.74 -13.18 30.20
C ASP A 88 -4.99 -13.73 29.50
N GLU A 89 -4.99 -13.77 28.16
CA GLU A 89 -6.09 -14.33 27.37
C GLU A 89 -6.29 -15.83 27.64
N LEU A 90 -5.19 -16.57 27.76
CA LEU A 90 -5.23 -17.98 28.12
C LEU A 90 -5.89 -18.18 29.49
N VAL A 91 -5.53 -17.39 30.50
CA VAL A 91 -6.16 -17.47 31.83
C VAL A 91 -7.63 -17.08 31.79
N ARG A 92 -7.96 -16.00 31.06
CA ARG A 92 -9.32 -15.46 31.00
C ARG A 92 -10.29 -16.43 30.33
N LYS A 93 -9.85 -17.10 29.26
CA LYS A 93 -10.68 -18.01 28.45
C LYS A 93 -10.59 -19.47 28.89
N THR A 94 -9.63 -19.84 29.73
CA THR A 94 -9.60 -21.20 30.32
C THR A 94 -10.83 -21.40 31.22
N PRO A 95 -11.62 -22.47 31.01
CA PRO A 95 -12.75 -22.81 31.89
C PRO A 95 -12.30 -22.89 33.35
N THR A 96 -13.13 -22.41 34.28
CA THR A 96 -12.78 -22.28 35.70
C THR A 96 -12.20 -23.56 36.29
N ASP A 97 -10.88 -23.58 36.46
CA ASP A 97 -10.15 -24.64 37.15
C ASP A 97 -10.53 -24.61 38.63
N LYS A 98 -11.23 -25.66 39.10
CA LYS A 98 -11.65 -25.81 40.51
C LYS A 98 -10.47 -25.74 41.50
N SER A 99 -9.24 -25.99 41.05
CA SER A 99 -8.01 -25.98 41.85
C SER A 99 -7.20 -24.67 41.79
N GLY A 100 -7.50 -23.79 40.83
CA GLY A 100 -6.78 -22.54 40.59
C GLY A 100 -5.31 -22.72 40.16
N GLU A 101 -4.91 -23.91 39.70
CA GLU A 101 -3.54 -24.21 39.30
C GLU A 101 -3.12 -23.46 38.04
N VAL A 102 -4.01 -23.34 37.05
CA VAL A 102 -3.75 -22.55 35.81
C VAL A 102 -3.43 -21.10 36.17
N LYS A 103 -4.21 -20.50 37.08
CA LYS A 103 -3.97 -19.13 37.56
C LYS A 103 -2.62 -19.01 38.28
N LYS A 104 -2.26 -19.97 39.14
CA LYS A 104 -0.96 -19.97 39.85
C LYS A 104 0.21 -20.08 38.87
N LEU A 105 0.11 -20.92 37.85
CA LEU A 105 1.12 -21.05 36.80
C LEU A 105 1.24 -19.76 35.98
N ALA A 106 0.13 -19.16 35.57
CA ALA A 106 0.13 -17.91 34.83
C ALA A 106 0.75 -16.74 35.61
N VAL A 107 0.46 -16.62 36.91
CA VAL A 107 1.12 -15.62 37.78
C VAL A 107 2.63 -15.82 37.81
N ARG A 108 3.13 -17.07 37.76
CA ARG A 108 4.57 -17.34 37.65
C ARG A 108 5.14 -16.89 36.31
N LEU A 109 4.43 -17.15 35.20
CA LEU A 109 4.82 -16.69 33.87
C LEU A 109 4.87 -15.16 33.80
N LEU A 110 3.84 -14.46 34.27
CA LEU A 110 3.79 -12.98 34.33
C LEU A 110 4.93 -12.39 35.17
N ARG A 111 5.31 -13.03 36.27
CA ARG A 111 6.50 -12.61 37.05
C ARG A 111 7.79 -12.75 36.25
N LYS A 112 7.95 -13.82 35.47
CA LYS A 112 9.13 -14.00 34.59
C LYS A 112 9.16 -12.97 33.47
N ILE A 113 8.00 -12.64 32.88
CA ILE A 113 7.91 -11.60 31.85
C ILE A 113 8.32 -10.24 32.42
N ASN A 114 7.77 -9.86 33.58
CA ASN A 114 8.19 -8.64 34.28
C ASN A 114 9.69 -8.61 34.61
N TRP A 115 10.28 -9.77 34.98
CA TRP A 115 11.72 -9.89 35.17
C TRP A 115 12.51 -9.65 33.88
N PHE A 116 12.06 -10.18 32.74
CA PHE A 116 12.72 -9.91 31.45
C PHE A 116 12.65 -8.42 31.08
N ARG A 117 11.51 -7.78 31.30
CA ARG A 117 11.30 -6.34 31.03
C ARG A 117 12.17 -5.45 31.91
N LEU A 118 12.22 -5.71 33.22
CA LEU A 118 12.95 -4.90 34.20
C LEU A 118 14.46 -5.21 34.24
N GLY A 119 14.83 -6.48 34.09
CA GLY A 119 16.23 -6.93 34.04
C GLY A 119 16.95 -6.43 32.78
N GLY A 120 16.27 -6.37 31.64
CA GLY A 120 16.83 -5.80 30.39
C GLY A 120 17.18 -4.32 30.51
N LYS A 121 16.34 -3.53 31.19
CA LYS A 121 16.60 -2.10 31.45
C LYS A 121 17.79 -1.89 32.39
N ALA A 122 17.93 -2.70 33.44
CA ALA A 122 19.08 -2.64 34.35
C ALA A 122 20.44 -2.88 33.63
N ILE A 123 20.44 -3.69 32.57
CA ILE A 123 21.64 -3.98 31.76
C ILE A 123 22.04 -2.77 30.89
N GLN A 124 21.08 -2.05 30.29
CA GLN A 124 21.38 -0.83 29.52
C GLN A 124 22.00 0.27 30.40
N TYR A 125 21.50 0.43 31.63
CA TYR A 125 22.03 1.40 32.59
C TYR A 125 23.38 0.95 33.19
N GLY A 126 23.63 -0.35 33.33
CA GLY A 126 24.92 -0.90 33.79
C GLY A 126 26.07 -0.69 32.78
N VAL A 127 25.80 -0.87 31.48
CA VAL A 127 26.79 -0.68 30.41
C VAL A 127 27.13 0.81 30.19
N THR A 128 26.15 1.71 30.36
CA THR A 128 26.41 3.16 30.28
C THR A 128 27.19 3.69 31.49
N ALA A 129 27.05 3.08 32.67
CA ALA A 129 27.85 3.43 33.84
C ALA A 129 29.34 3.10 33.69
N ALA A 130 29.68 2.02 32.97
CA ALA A 130 31.06 1.64 32.67
C ALA A 130 31.71 2.53 31.58
N ALA A 131 30.93 2.93 30.57
CA ALA A 131 31.45 3.67 29.42
C ALA A 131 31.62 5.19 29.64
N THR A 132 31.00 5.79 30.66
CA THR A 132 30.92 7.26 30.82
C THR A 132 31.69 7.83 32.02
N GLY A 133 32.46 7.01 32.74
CA GLY A 133 33.16 7.47 33.95
C GLY A 133 32.17 7.67 35.10
N GLY A 134 31.70 6.55 35.64
CA GLY A 134 30.67 6.49 36.67
C GLY A 134 31.00 7.31 37.92
N ILE A 135 30.02 8.09 38.36
CA ILE A 135 29.75 8.49 39.75
C ILE A 135 28.29 9.02 39.83
N GLY A 136 27.77 9.70 38.81
CA GLY A 136 26.45 10.35 38.87
C GLY A 136 25.21 9.47 38.66
N VAL A 137 25.32 8.34 37.94
CA VAL A 137 24.16 7.51 37.56
C VAL A 137 23.91 6.37 38.57
N LEU A 138 24.95 5.92 39.29
CA LEU A 138 24.84 4.82 40.25
C LEU A 138 23.92 5.14 41.43
N THR A 139 23.83 6.41 41.85
CA THR A 139 23.02 6.81 43.02
C THR A 139 21.52 6.70 42.77
N ALA A 140 21.05 6.90 41.54
CA ALA A 140 19.62 6.81 41.20
C ALA A 140 19.14 5.35 41.06
N ALA A 141 20.02 4.42 40.71
CA ALA A 141 19.67 3.00 40.56
C ALA A 141 19.73 2.20 41.88
N LEU A 142 20.43 2.71 42.90
CA LEU A 142 20.70 2.00 44.15
C LEU A 142 19.68 2.25 45.27
N THR A 143 18.70 3.14 45.09
CA THR A 143 17.70 3.47 46.12
C THR A 143 16.64 2.38 46.32
N ASP A 144 16.43 1.49 45.34
CA ASP A 144 15.28 0.57 45.35
C ASP A 144 15.61 -0.88 45.77
N LEU A 145 16.88 -1.26 45.96
CA LEU A 145 17.25 -2.63 46.38
C LEU A 145 18.50 -2.69 47.31
N PRO A 146 18.32 -2.75 48.65
CA PRO A 146 19.42 -2.81 49.63
C PRO A 146 20.35 -4.04 49.49
N SER A 147 19.85 -5.13 48.93
CA SER A 147 20.58 -6.40 48.82
C SER A 147 21.62 -6.43 47.70
N LEU A 148 21.46 -5.60 46.67
CA LEU A 148 22.38 -5.51 45.52
C LEU A 148 23.62 -4.67 45.87
N ALA A 149 23.46 -3.61 46.65
CA ALA A 149 24.56 -2.78 47.15
C ALA A 149 25.60 -3.60 47.95
N LYS A 150 25.11 -4.54 48.77
CA LYS A 150 25.97 -5.38 49.63
C LYS A 150 26.77 -6.43 48.84
N LYS A 151 26.21 -6.91 47.73
CA LYS A 151 26.83 -7.94 46.87
C LYS A 151 27.78 -7.34 45.83
N ALA A 152 27.42 -6.18 45.28
CA ALA A 152 28.28 -5.44 44.36
C ALA A 152 29.54 -4.91 45.05
N GLY A 153 29.42 -4.41 46.28
CA GLY A 153 30.58 -3.96 47.07
C GLY A 153 31.59 -5.07 47.37
N GLN A 154 31.15 -6.33 47.49
CA GLN A 154 32.03 -7.48 47.73
C GLN A 154 32.68 -8.06 46.46
N LEU A 155 32.07 -7.86 45.29
CA LEU A 155 32.60 -8.37 44.01
C LEU A 155 33.58 -7.41 43.34
N LEU A 156 33.56 -6.13 43.71
CA LEU A 156 34.38 -5.07 43.10
C LEU A 156 35.81 -4.99 43.66
N GLU A 157 36.13 -5.65 44.79
CA GLU A 157 37.45 -5.55 45.42
C GLU A 157 38.52 -6.50 44.83
N GLU A 158 38.16 -7.52 44.05
CA GLU A 158 39.13 -8.57 43.63
C GLU A 158 39.15 -8.95 42.14
N ILE A 159 38.40 -8.27 41.25
CA ILE A 159 38.31 -8.69 39.84
C ILE A 159 38.67 -7.55 38.88
N ASP A 160 39.56 -7.86 37.94
CA ASP A 160 39.88 -7.00 36.79
C ASP A 160 38.59 -6.62 36.03
N PRO A 161 38.29 -5.32 35.85
CA PRO A 161 37.01 -4.85 35.29
C PRO A 161 36.69 -5.44 33.91
N THR A 162 37.70 -5.79 33.11
CA THR A 162 37.52 -6.43 31.80
C THR A 162 37.05 -7.89 31.91
N LYS A 163 37.55 -8.65 32.89
CA LYS A 163 37.11 -10.02 33.18
C LYS A 163 35.77 -10.05 33.88
N ALA A 164 35.49 -9.07 34.73
CA ALA A 164 34.19 -8.92 35.38
C ALA A 164 33.07 -8.73 34.34
N GLU A 165 33.31 -7.96 33.28
CA GLU A 165 32.34 -7.82 32.17
C GLU A 165 32.09 -9.12 31.42
N GLU A 166 33.13 -9.90 31.10
CA GLU A 166 32.99 -11.17 30.37
C GLU A 166 32.26 -12.23 31.21
N ILE A 167 32.65 -12.38 32.48
CA ILE A 167 32.01 -13.31 33.42
C ILE A 167 30.56 -12.90 33.65
N PHE A 168 30.28 -11.60 33.81
CA PHE A 168 28.92 -11.11 33.96
C PHE A 168 28.10 -11.35 32.70
N LYS A 169 28.62 -11.11 31.49
CA LYS A 169 27.94 -11.42 30.22
C LYS A 169 27.64 -12.92 30.09
N GLU A 170 28.57 -13.79 30.45
CA GLU A 170 28.38 -15.26 30.41
C GLU A 170 27.35 -15.74 31.43
N GLU A 171 27.46 -15.35 32.70
CA GLU A 171 26.50 -15.71 33.75
C GLU A 171 25.09 -15.19 33.43
N THR A 172 25.00 -13.97 32.91
CA THR A 172 23.72 -13.36 32.52
C THR A 172 23.11 -14.10 31.33
N LYS A 173 23.89 -14.46 30.31
CA LYS A 173 23.43 -15.25 29.16
C LYS A 173 22.97 -16.65 29.58
N LEU A 174 23.68 -17.30 30.50
CA LEU A 174 23.28 -18.58 31.09
C LEU A 174 21.97 -18.47 31.88
N SER A 175 21.81 -17.41 32.67
CA SER A 175 20.58 -17.11 33.42
C SER A 175 19.39 -16.84 32.49
N ILE A 176 19.57 -16.03 31.45
CA ILE A 176 18.54 -15.74 30.43
C ILE A 176 18.11 -17.04 29.73
N SER A 177 19.07 -17.85 29.24
CA SER A 177 18.78 -19.12 28.58
C SER A 177 18.03 -20.10 29.49
N ARG A 178 18.39 -20.16 30.78
CA ARG A 178 17.69 -20.96 31.79
C ARG A 178 16.26 -20.47 32.01
N ASN A 179 16.05 -19.15 32.09
CA ASN A 179 14.73 -18.56 32.27
C ASN A 179 13.83 -18.77 31.05
N ILE A 180 14.36 -18.70 29.83
CA ILE A 180 13.61 -19.01 28.59
C ILE A 180 13.12 -20.45 28.62
N ARG A 181 14.01 -21.42 28.91
CA ARG A 181 13.63 -22.83 29.02
C ARG A 181 12.57 -23.07 30.10
N ALA A 182 12.74 -22.43 31.25
CA ALA A 182 11.78 -22.53 32.35
C ALA A 182 10.43 -21.91 32.00
N PHE A 183 10.41 -20.79 31.26
CA PHE A 183 9.18 -20.19 30.73
C PHE A 183 8.48 -21.15 29.79
N ARG A 184 9.17 -21.71 28.78
CA ARG A 184 8.58 -22.64 27.80
C ARG A 184 7.95 -23.85 28.48
N SER A 185 8.66 -24.45 29.44
CA SER A 185 8.17 -25.62 30.18
C SER A 185 6.92 -25.30 31.01
N GLU A 186 6.91 -24.16 31.71
CA GLU A 186 5.74 -23.71 32.45
C GLU A 186 4.57 -23.36 31.53
N PHE A 187 4.82 -22.65 30.42
CA PHE A 187 3.82 -22.31 29.43
C PHE A 187 3.18 -23.55 28.82
N GLN A 188 4.00 -24.54 28.43
CA GLN A 188 3.51 -25.83 27.96
C GLN A 188 2.61 -26.52 29.01
N THR A 189 3.01 -26.49 30.29
CA THR A 189 2.20 -27.05 31.38
C THR A 189 0.84 -26.35 31.52
N VAL A 190 0.81 -25.02 31.32
CA VAL A 190 -0.46 -24.25 31.30
C VAL A 190 -1.34 -24.71 30.15
N LEU A 191 -0.78 -24.84 28.94
CA LEU A 191 -1.53 -25.29 27.76
C LEU A 191 -2.09 -26.71 27.95
N GLU A 192 -1.32 -27.63 28.53
CA GLU A 192 -1.77 -28.99 28.84
C GLU A 192 -2.97 -29.00 29.80
N LYS A 193 -2.97 -28.12 30.79
CA LYS A 193 -4.04 -27.99 31.79
C LYS A 193 -5.22 -27.12 31.35
N SER A 194 -5.07 -26.35 30.26
CA SER A 194 -6.11 -25.42 29.78
C SER A 194 -7.35 -26.10 29.19
N GLY A 195 -7.24 -27.37 28.80
CA GLY A 195 -8.32 -28.13 28.17
C GLY A 195 -8.44 -27.95 26.65
N PHE A 196 -7.71 -26.99 26.06
CA PHE A 196 -7.69 -26.78 24.61
C PHE A 196 -6.77 -27.80 23.90
N SER A 197 -7.18 -28.25 22.71
CA SER A 197 -6.32 -29.05 21.82
C SER A 197 -5.30 -28.16 21.10
N THR A 198 -5.69 -26.93 20.81
CA THR A 198 -4.86 -25.99 20.04
C THR A 198 -5.10 -24.56 20.52
N VAL A 199 -4.01 -23.82 20.74
CA VAL A 199 -4.02 -22.38 20.98
C VAL A 199 -3.48 -21.68 19.74
N VAL A 200 -4.33 -20.91 19.10
CA VAL A 200 -4.03 -20.17 17.88
C VAL A 200 -3.80 -18.71 18.24
N ILE A 201 -2.61 -18.21 17.95
CA ILE A 201 -2.23 -16.82 18.18
C ILE A 201 -2.19 -16.11 16.83
N THR A 202 -3.11 -15.19 16.59
CA THR A 202 -3.12 -14.36 15.39
C THR A 202 -2.39 -13.05 15.68
N ILE A 203 -1.51 -12.65 14.77
CA ILE A 203 -0.66 -11.48 14.89
C ILE A 203 -0.81 -10.68 13.61
N ASP A 204 -1.49 -9.53 13.69
CA ASP A 204 -1.80 -8.69 12.55
C ASP A 204 -1.18 -7.28 12.66
N ASP A 205 -1.20 -6.54 11.55
CA ASP A 205 -0.66 -5.18 11.39
C ASP A 205 0.84 -5.06 11.73
N LEU A 206 1.62 -6.15 11.57
CA LEU A 206 3.07 -6.11 11.77
C LEU A 206 3.77 -5.15 10.79
N ASP A 207 3.23 -4.99 9.60
CA ASP A 207 3.72 -4.08 8.57
C ASP A 207 3.55 -2.59 8.93
N ARG A 208 2.76 -2.27 9.97
CA ARG A 208 2.65 -0.89 10.49
C ARG A 208 3.62 -0.59 11.63
N CYS A 209 4.30 -1.60 12.15
CA CYS A 209 5.20 -1.47 13.29
C CYS A 209 6.59 -1.00 12.87
N LEU A 210 7.30 -0.35 13.79
CA LEU A 210 8.74 -0.13 13.68
C LEU A 210 9.52 -1.45 13.45
N PRO A 211 10.65 -1.40 12.70
CA PRO A 211 11.51 -2.56 12.48
C PRO A 211 11.89 -3.33 13.75
N SER A 212 12.19 -2.64 14.85
CA SER A 212 12.53 -3.27 16.14
C SER A 212 11.37 -4.10 16.69
N THR A 213 10.16 -3.54 16.68
CA THR A 213 8.92 -4.17 17.17
C THR A 213 8.60 -5.44 16.39
N ILE A 214 8.79 -5.44 15.07
CA ILE A 214 8.60 -6.64 14.24
C ILE A 214 9.55 -7.76 14.70
N ILE A 215 10.83 -7.46 14.86
CA ILE A 215 11.83 -8.46 15.27
C ILE A 215 11.58 -8.96 16.69
N GLU A 216 11.26 -8.08 17.62
CA GLU A 216 10.93 -8.46 19.00
C GLU A 216 9.73 -9.39 19.07
N THR A 217 8.68 -9.12 18.28
CA THR A 217 7.48 -9.97 18.19
C THR A 217 7.83 -11.35 17.63
N LEU A 218 8.59 -11.41 16.54
CA LEU A 218 9.05 -12.66 15.93
C LEU A 218 9.94 -13.48 16.88
N GLU A 219 10.83 -12.82 17.62
CA GLU A 219 11.65 -13.46 18.65
C GLU A 219 10.81 -13.99 19.81
N ALA A 220 9.78 -13.26 20.25
CA ALA A 220 8.87 -13.69 21.32
C ALA A 220 8.19 -15.02 20.96
N ILE A 221 7.68 -15.12 19.72
CA ILE A 221 7.10 -16.35 19.20
C ILE A 221 8.12 -17.47 19.28
N ARG A 222 9.26 -17.32 18.61
CA ARG A 222 10.21 -18.42 18.41
C ARG A 222 10.88 -18.87 19.69
N LEU A 223 11.20 -17.94 20.60
CA LEU A 223 11.96 -18.22 21.80
C LEU A 223 11.10 -18.65 22.99
N PHE A 224 9.86 -18.16 23.11
CA PHE A 224 9.06 -18.33 24.32
C PHE A 224 7.75 -19.08 24.08
N LEU A 225 7.02 -18.75 23.02
CA LEU A 225 5.65 -19.22 22.82
C LEU A 225 5.56 -20.46 21.93
N TYR A 226 6.62 -20.76 21.18
CA TYR A 226 6.67 -21.89 20.24
C TYR A 226 6.79 -23.24 20.95
N VAL A 227 5.69 -23.79 21.45
CA VAL A 227 5.60 -25.08 22.19
C VAL A 227 4.47 -25.96 21.62
N PRO A 228 4.40 -27.27 21.90
CA PRO A 228 3.31 -28.12 21.41
C PRO A 228 1.92 -27.54 21.70
N LYS A 229 0.94 -27.85 20.84
CA LYS A 229 -0.43 -27.28 20.83
C LYS A 229 -0.53 -25.80 20.42
N THR A 230 0.52 -25.16 19.94
CA THR A 230 0.45 -23.77 19.47
C THR A 230 0.48 -23.65 17.94
N ALA A 231 -0.31 -22.73 17.39
CA ALA A 231 -0.24 -22.31 16.00
C ALA A 231 -0.24 -20.78 15.94
N PHE A 232 0.59 -20.21 15.07
CA PHE A 232 0.71 -18.76 14.88
C PHE A 232 0.28 -18.38 13.47
N ILE A 233 -0.53 -17.33 13.34
CA ILE A 233 -0.89 -16.73 12.05
C ILE A 233 -0.32 -15.32 12.02
N LEU A 234 0.58 -15.04 11.07
CA LEU A 234 1.25 -13.75 10.92
C LEU A 234 0.73 -13.01 9.69
N GLY A 235 -0.01 -11.92 9.88
CA GLY A 235 -0.39 -10.98 8.84
C GLY A 235 0.66 -9.89 8.67
N ALA A 236 1.33 -9.85 7.51
CA ALA A 236 2.31 -8.81 7.22
C ALA A 236 2.54 -8.61 5.71
N ASP A 237 3.15 -7.49 5.35
CA ASP A 237 3.87 -7.38 4.07
C ASP A 237 5.25 -8.04 4.21
N GLU A 238 5.52 -9.03 3.37
CA GLU A 238 6.78 -9.79 3.34
C GLU A 238 8.01 -8.87 3.16
N ARG A 239 7.88 -7.79 2.38
CA ARG A 239 8.96 -6.83 2.10
C ARG A 239 9.33 -6.04 3.34
N LEU A 240 8.34 -5.63 4.14
CA LEU A 240 8.55 -4.86 5.36
C LEU A 240 9.17 -5.71 6.47
N VAL A 241 8.78 -6.98 6.57
CA VAL A 241 9.43 -7.92 7.49
C VAL A 241 10.89 -8.16 7.09
N LYS A 242 11.18 -8.40 5.80
CA LYS A 242 12.57 -8.55 5.31
C LYS A 242 13.40 -7.30 5.58
N TYR A 243 12.83 -6.12 5.38
CA TYR A 243 13.48 -4.85 5.70
C TYR A 243 13.82 -4.74 7.19
N ALA A 244 12.90 -5.14 8.08
CA ALA A 244 13.15 -5.14 9.51
C ALA A 244 14.31 -6.05 9.92
N VAL A 245 14.39 -7.24 9.31
CA VAL A 245 15.50 -8.19 9.55
C VAL A 245 16.83 -7.58 9.11
N ARG A 246 16.91 -7.03 7.88
CA ARG A 246 18.13 -6.39 7.37
C ARG A 246 18.58 -5.20 8.21
N SER A 247 17.63 -4.50 8.82
CA SER A 247 17.93 -3.36 9.71
C SER A 247 18.62 -3.81 11.00
N ARG A 248 18.32 -5.03 11.50
CA ARG A 248 18.94 -5.62 12.69
C ARG A 248 20.23 -6.40 12.38
N PHE A 249 20.27 -7.05 11.22
CA PHE A 249 21.39 -7.87 10.75
C PHE A 249 21.86 -7.35 9.37
N PRO A 250 22.66 -6.28 9.33
CA PRO A 250 23.14 -5.72 8.07
C PRO A 250 24.04 -6.72 7.33
N GLU A 251 23.81 -6.85 6.02
CA GLU A 251 24.59 -7.71 5.13
C GLU A 251 26.05 -7.21 5.06
N LEU A 252 27.00 -8.15 5.05
CA LEU A 252 28.42 -7.81 4.89
C LEU A 252 28.71 -7.43 3.42
N PRO A 253 29.56 -6.41 3.17
CA PRO A 253 29.88 -5.99 1.80
C PRO A 253 30.47 -7.15 0.98
N GLY A 254 29.83 -7.48 -0.15
CA GLY A 254 30.27 -8.54 -1.06
C GLY A 254 29.59 -9.89 -0.85
N ASP A 255 28.76 -10.02 0.18
CA ASP A 255 27.93 -11.21 0.39
C ASP A 255 26.69 -11.18 -0.52
N ARG A 256 26.35 -12.32 -1.11
CA ARG A 256 25.16 -12.48 -2.00
C ARG A 256 23.97 -13.08 -1.27
N THR A 257 24.07 -13.32 0.03
CA THR A 257 23.03 -13.95 0.84
C THR A 257 21.90 -12.98 1.19
N ASP A 258 20.66 -13.37 0.91
CA ASP A 258 19.48 -12.60 1.31
C ASP A 258 19.13 -12.96 2.77
N VAL A 259 19.83 -12.34 3.71
CA VAL A 259 19.68 -12.59 5.16
C VAL A 259 18.23 -12.44 5.61
N GLY A 260 17.50 -11.49 5.02
CA GLY A 260 16.08 -11.26 5.30
C GLY A 260 15.21 -12.45 4.95
N ARG A 261 15.45 -13.06 3.78
CA ARG A 261 14.76 -14.27 3.34
C ARG A 261 15.10 -15.47 4.21
N ASP A 262 16.38 -15.73 4.45
CA ASP A 262 16.84 -16.90 5.22
C ASP A 262 16.31 -16.86 6.67
N TYR A 263 16.23 -15.66 7.25
CA TYR A 263 15.66 -15.46 8.57
C TYR A 263 14.16 -15.73 8.59
N LEU A 264 13.42 -15.21 7.60
CA LEU A 264 11.98 -15.42 7.50
C LEU A 264 11.64 -16.91 7.29
N GLU A 265 12.37 -17.62 6.43
CA GLU A 265 12.20 -19.06 6.20
C GLU A 265 12.42 -19.90 7.48
N LYS A 266 13.27 -19.43 8.41
CA LYS A 266 13.46 -20.08 9.72
C LYS A 266 12.34 -19.84 10.72
N LEU A 267 11.61 -18.73 10.56
CA LEU A 267 10.56 -18.31 11.48
C LEU A 267 9.17 -18.74 11.02
N VAL A 268 8.92 -18.66 9.72
CA VAL A 268 7.65 -18.95 9.06
C VAL A 268 7.77 -20.26 8.31
N GLN A 269 7.06 -21.29 8.78
CA GLN A 269 7.13 -22.63 8.21
C GLN A 269 6.22 -22.77 6.99
N TYR A 270 5.04 -22.18 7.06
CA TYR A 270 4.03 -22.26 6.01
C TYR A 270 3.73 -20.85 5.52
N THR A 271 3.79 -20.63 4.21
CA THR A 271 3.55 -19.32 3.62
C THR A 271 2.32 -19.36 2.72
N VAL A 272 1.35 -18.50 3.01
CA VAL A 272 0.16 -18.27 2.21
C VAL A 272 0.23 -16.87 1.63
N ARG A 273 0.28 -16.75 0.31
CA ARG A 273 0.33 -15.45 -0.38
C ARG A 273 -1.03 -15.14 -0.98
N ILE A 274 -1.59 -13.99 -0.63
CA ILE A 274 -2.83 -13.50 -1.23
C ILE A 274 -2.47 -12.93 -2.62
N PRO A 275 -3.01 -13.50 -3.71
CA PRO A 275 -2.75 -12.98 -5.05
C PRO A 275 -3.47 -11.63 -5.24
N PRO A 276 -2.94 -10.75 -6.11
CA PRO A 276 -3.70 -9.57 -6.55
C PRO A 276 -4.95 -10.01 -7.31
N MET A 277 -6.04 -9.23 -7.20
CA MET A 277 -7.26 -9.49 -7.97
C MET A 277 -7.00 -9.34 -9.47
N THR A 278 -7.58 -10.23 -10.28
CA THR A 278 -7.62 -10.03 -11.73
C THR A 278 -8.57 -8.89 -12.09
N ARG A 279 -8.61 -8.50 -13.38
CA ARG A 279 -9.60 -7.53 -13.87
C ARG A 279 -11.03 -8.03 -13.64
N ALA A 280 -11.31 -9.29 -13.95
CA ALA A 280 -12.63 -9.88 -13.75
C ALA A 280 -13.01 -9.92 -12.27
N ASP A 281 -12.07 -10.31 -11.40
CA ASP A 281 -12.28 -10.30 -9.94
C ASP A 281 -12.56 -8.88 -9.42
N THR A 282 -11.86 -7.87 -9.94
CA THR A 282 -12.08 -6.47 -9.56
C THR A 282 -13.47 -6.00 -9.98
N GLU A 283 -13.91 -6.33 -11.19
CA GLU A 283 -15.27 -6.03 -11.67
C GLU A 283 -16.34 -6.73 -10.83
N ASN A 284 -16.15 -8.02 -10.55
CA ASN A 284 -17.02 -8.82 -9.69
C ASN A 284 -17.08 -8.26 -8.27
N TYR A 285 -15.93 -7.91 -7.70
CA TYR A 285 -15.84 -7.32 -6.38
C TYR A 285 -16.62 -6.01 -6.28
N ILE A 286 -16.47 -5.13 -7.26
CA ILE A 286 -17.22 -3.87 -7.32
C ILE A 286 -18.72 -4.11 -7.49
N ALA A 287 -19.12 -5.07 -8.34
CA ALA A 287 -20.52 -5.46 -8.50
C ALA A 287 -21.12 -5.99 -7.19
N LEU A 288 -20.41 -6.86 -6.48
CA LEU A 288 -20.81 -7.38 -5.17
C LEU A 288 -20.89 -6.29 -4.10
N LEU A 289 -20.03 -5.28 -4.15
CA LEU A 289 -20.15 -4.12 -3.26
C LEU A 289 -21.43 -3.31 -3.59
N LEU A 290 -21.64 -2.95 -4.85
CA LEU A 290 -22.77 -2.11 -5.27
C LEU A 290 -24.14 -2.76 -5.04
N THR A 291 -24.22 -4.09 -5.18
CA THR A 291 -25.43 -4.86 -4.88
C THR A 291 -25.69 -5.05 -3.38
N GLN A 292 -24.65 -4.91 -2.53
CA GLN A 292 -24.76 -5.16 -1.10
C GLN A 292 -25.77 -4.25 -0.42
N GLY A 293 -26.75 -4.85 0.27
CA GLY A 293 -27.80 -4.13 0.99
C GLY A 293 -28.89 -3.49 0.12
N LYS A 294 -28.85 -3.71 -1.21
CA LYS A 294 -29.90 -3.27 -2.15
C LYS A 294 -30.87 -4.38 -2.56
N ILE A 295 -30.48 -5.63 -2.32
CA ILE A 295 -31.25 -6.84 -2.62
C ILE A 295 -31.40 -7.70 -1.38
N GLU A 296 -32.32 -8.67 -1.41
CA GLU A 296 -32.49 -9.62 -0.31
C GLU A 296 -31.22 -10.45 -0.07
N GLN A 297 -30.99 -10.84 1.18
CA GLN A 297 -29.77 -11.56 1.57
C GLN A 297 -29.63 -12.91 0.85
N SER A 298 -30.73 -13.59 0.57
CA SER A 298 -30.77 -14.84 -0.22
C SER A 298 -30.22 -14.64 -1.63
N ASP A 299 -30.67 -13.59 -2.33
CA ASP A 299 -30.24 -13.28 -3.68
C ASP A 299 -28.81 -12.72 -3.71
N TYR A 300 -28.43 -11.95 -2.70
CA TYR A 300 -27.04 -11.53 -2.53
C TYR A 300 -26.08 -12.71 -2.40
N ASN A 301 -26.44 -13.72 -1.62
CA ASN A 301 -25.65 -14.95 -1.50
C ASN A 301 -25.54 -15.70 -2.83
N LYS A 302 -26.59 -15.71 -3.66
CA LYS A 302 -26.51 -16.28 -5.03
C LYS A 302 -25.54 -15.48 -5.91
N CYS A 303 -25.51 -14.16 -5.80
CA CYS A 303 -24.55 -13.32 -6.53
C CYS A 303 -23.10 -13.64 -6.13
N ILE A 304 -22.83 -13.79 -4.83
CA ILE A 304 -21.50 -14.21 -4.34
C ILE A 304 -21.14 -15.59 -4.89
N GLN A 305 -22.05 -16.56 -4.81
CA GLN A 305 -21.82 -17.91 -5.32
C GLN A 305 -21.57 -17.91 -6.83
N TRP A 306 -22.27 -17.09 -7.59
CA TRP A 306 -22.05 -16.93 -9.02
C TRP A 306 -20.65 -16.37 -9.29
N ALA A 307 -20.29 -15.27 -8.64
CA ALA A 307 -19.02 -14.57 -8.87
C ALA A 307 -17.80 -15.39 -8.46
N LEU A 308 -17.94 -16.23 -7.42
CA LEU A 308 -16.85 -17.00 -6.84
C LEU A 308 -16.87 -18.49 -7.22
N ASN A 309 -17.72 -18.92 -8.16
CA ASN A 309 -17.67 -20.30 -8.64
C ASN A 309 -16.45 -20.55 -9.53
N SER A 310 -16.02 -21.81 -9.58
CA SER A 310 -14.80 -22.21 -10.31
C SER A 310 -14.84 -21.84 -11.79
N ASP A 311 -15.99 -22.00 -12.45
CA ASP A 311 -16.15 -21.73 -13.87
C ASP A 311 -16.00 -20.23 -14.18
N SER A 312 -16.60 -19.36 -13.37
CA SER A 312 -16.52 -17.91 -13.54
C SER A 312 -15.11 -17.40 -13.30
N ILE A 313 -14.40 -17.96 -12.32
CA ILE A 313 -13.00 -17.61 -12.04
C ILE A 313 -12.10 -18.07 -13.19
N GLN A 314 -12.24 -19.34 -13.64
CA GLN A 314 -11.37 -19.90 -14.69
C GLN A 314 -11.59 -19.23 -16.05
N GLU A 315 -12.83 -18.88 -16.38
CA GLU A 315 -13.16 -18.22 -17.64
C GLU A 315 -13.07 -16.68 -17.56
N GLY A 316 -12.83 -16.11 -16.37
CA GLY A 316 -12.78 -14.66 -16.16
C GLY A 316 -14.11 -13.96 -16.43
N ARG A 317 -15.24 -14.60 -16.09
CA ARG A 317 -16.59 -14.04 -16.28
C ARG A 317 -16.85 -12.90 -15.29
N THR A 318 -17.60 -11.91 -15.74
CA THR A 318 -17.96 -10.74 -14.93
C THR A 318 -19.47 -10.68 -14.69
N PHE A 319 -19.88 -10.38 -13.46
CA PHE A 319 -21.27 -10.41 -13.03
C PHE A 319 -22.02 -9.22 -13.62
N THR A 320 -22.93 -9.49 -14.56
CA THR A 320 -23.64 -8.47 -15.33
C THR A 320 -25.10 -8.32 -14.90
N ALA A 321 -25.77 -7.29 -15.40
CA ALA A 321 -27.22 -7.16 -15.27
C ALA A 321 -27.99 -8.34 -15.91
N THR A 322 -27.44 -8.96 -16.96
CA THR A 322 -28.05 -10.15 -17.58
C THR A 322 -27.99 -11.34 -16.63
N ASP A 323 -26.84 -11.56 -15.98
CA ASP A 323 -26.66 -12.64 -15.01
C ASP A 323 -27.54 -12.43 -13.78
N ALA A 324 -27.57 -11.21 -13.24
CA ALA A 324 -28.45 -10.84 -12.14
C ALA A 324 -29.92 -11.09 -12.48
N SER A 325 -30.35 -10.72 -13.69
CA SER A 325 -31.73 -10.98 -14.12
C SER A 325 -32.04 -12.46 -14.26
N GLY A 326 -31.06 -13.27 -14.68
CA GLY A 326 -31.19 -14.74 -14.71
C GLY A 326 -31.30 -15.38 -13.31
N LEU A 327 -30.68 -14.79 -12.28
CA LEU A 327 -30.66 -15.35 -10.92
C LEU A 327 -31.92 -15.05 -10.10
N PHE A 328 -32.52 -13.87 -10.25
CA PHE A 328 -33.66 -13.45 -9.41
C PHE A 328 -34.72 -12.60 -10.15
N GLY A 329 -34.68 -12.54 -11.49
CA GLY A 329 -35.76 -12.02 -12.32
C GLY A 329 -35.64 -10.53 -12.66
N GLN A 330 -36.71 -9.75 -12.45
CA GLN A 330 -36.75 -8.35 -12.87
C GLN A 330 -35.88 -7.46 -11.96
N LEU A 331 -34.97 -6.72 -12.57
CA LEU A 331 -34.08 -5.79 -11.86
C LEU A 331 -34.68 -4.38 -11.79
N SER A 332 -34.45 -3.70 -10.66
CA SER A 332 -34.71 -2.26 -10.56
C SER A 332 -33.73 -1.46 -11.43
N ASP A 333 -34.14 -0.27 -11.87
CA ASP A 333 -33.29 0.58 -12.71
C ASP A 333 -32.01 1.00 -11.98
N ASP A 334 -32.07 1.31 -10.67
CA ASP A 334 -30.88 1.65 -9.87
C ASP A 334 -29.89 0.48 -9.78
N LEU A 335 -30.36 -0.78 -9.71
CA LEU A 335 -29.50 -1.96 -9.69
C LEU A 335 -28.87 -2.22 -11.07
N ARG A 336 -29.61 -2.02 -12.16
CA ARG A 336 -29.07 -2.10 -13.52
C ARG A 336 -28.00 -1.04 -13.75
N GLU A 337 -28.22 0.18 -13.28
CA GLU A 337 -27.24 1.26 -13.36
C GLU A 337 -25.97 0.94 -12.57
N ASP A 338 -26.09 0.36 -11.38
CA ASP A 338 -24.96 -0.04 -10.56
C ASP A 338 -24.12 -1.15 -11.19
N LEU A 339 -24.75 -2.18 -11.77
CA LEU A 339 -24.03 -3.25 -12.48
C LEU A 339 -23.41 -2.74 -13.79
N ALA A 340 -24.06 -1.81 -14.49
CA ALA A 340 -23.44 -1.14 -15.64
C ALA A 340 -22.26 -0.26 -15.21
N LEU A 341 -22.34 0.38 -14.05
CA LEU A 341 -21.25 1.17 -13.48
C LEU A 341 -20.07 0.28 -13.11
N SER A 342 -20.29 -0.88 -12.47
CA SER A 342 -19.22 -1.80 -12.06
C SER A 342 -18.38 -2.28 -13.23
N GLN A 343 -19.00 -2.65 -14.36
CA GLN A 343 -18.30 -3.06 -15.58
C GLN A 343 -17.40 -1.94 -16.12
N ARG A 344 -17.94 -0.71 -16.22
CA ARG A 344 -17.21 0.44 -16.76
C ARG A 344 -16.01 0.82 -15.91
N ILE A 345 -16.21 0.98 -14.60
CA ILE A 345 -15.14 1.41 -13.70
C ILE A 345 -14.19 0.27 -13.36
N GLY A 346 -14.68 -0.96 -13.23
CA GLY A 346 -13.87 -2.10 -12.83
C GLY A 346 -12.83 -2.48 -13.89
N THR A 347 -13.13 -2.28 -15.17
CA THR A 347 -12.15 -2.39 -16.26
C THR A 347 -10.95 -1.46 -16.05
N VAL A 348 -11.20 -0.18 -15.75
CA VAL A 348 -10.13 0.82 -15.60
C VAL A 348 -9.43 0.68 -14.25
N LEU A 349 -10.20 0.48 -13.18
CA LEU A 349 -9.67 0.29 -11.82
C LEU A 349 -8.85 -0.98 -11.70
N GLY A 350 -9.26 -2.09 -12.32
CA GLY A 350 -8.52 -3.35 -12.30
C GLY A 350 -7.12 -3.21 -12.90
N MET A 351 -7.00 -2.52 -14.04
CA MET A 351 -5.69 -2.24 -14.66
C MET A 351 -4.85 -1.27 -13.83
N GLY A 352 -5.47 -0.21 -13.29
CA GLY A 352 -4.72 0.85 -12.63
C GLY A 352 -4.34 0.60 -11.16
N LEU A 353 -5.15 -0.18 -10.42
CA LEU A 353 -4.98 -0.43 -8.98
C LEU A 353 -4.24 -1.72 -8.64
N ASN A 354 -3.78 -2.48 -9.64
CA ASN A 354 -3.14 -3.80 -9.47
C ASN A 354 -3.99 -4.75 -8.60
N GLY A 355 -5.32 -4.69 -8.74
CA GLY A 355 -6.25 -5.54 -8.02
C GLY A 355 -6.33 -5.31 -6.51
N ASN A 356 -6.14 -4.06 -6.01
CA ASN A 356 -6.26 -3.73 -4.59
C ASN A 356 -7.72 -3.49 -4.13
N PRO A 357 -8.31 -4.37 -3.29
CA PRO A 357 -9.71 -4.25 -2.86
C PRO A 357 -10.01 -2.99 -2.04
N ARG A 358 -9.09 -2.60 -1.15
CA ARG A 358 -9.24 -1.42 -0.30
C ARG A 358 -9.36 -0.14 -1.13
N GLN A 359 -8.53 -0.01 -2.15
CA GLN A 359 -8.59 1.13 -3.06
C GLN A 359 -9.89 1.18 -3.86
N CYS A 360 -10.42 0.02 -4.28
CA CYS A 360 -11.74 -0.07 -4.90
C CYS A 360 -12.85 0.45 -3.98
N LYS A 361 -12.89 0.00 -2.72
CA LYS A 361 -13.86 0.51 -1.72
C LYS A 361 -13.73 2.02 -1.53
N ARG A 362 -12.51 2.54 -1.39
CA ARG A 362 -12.23 3.97 -1.19
C ARG A 362 -12.71 4.81 -2.37
N PHE A 363 -12.47 4.34 -3.58
CA PHE A 363 -12.98 4.97 -4.80
C PHE A 363 -14.51 5.07 -4.78
N LEU A 364 -15.21 3.95 -4.55
CA LEU A 364 -16.68 3.92 -4.52
C LEU A 364 -17.27 4.75 -3.38
N ASN A 365 -16.66 4.71 -2.19
CA ASN A 365 -17.07 5.54 -1.07
C ASN A 365 -16.92 7.04 -1.37
N THR A 366 -15.81 7.43 -2.01
CA THR A 366 -15.58 8.82 -2.43
C THR A 366 -16.63 9.26 -3.45
N LEU A 367 -16.96 8.40 -4.41
CA LEU A 367 -18.01 8.63 -5.40
C LEU A 367 -19.36 8.88 -4.71
N ILE A 368 -19.79 7.98 -3.85
CA ILE A 368 -21.07 8.10 -3.13
C ILE A 368 -21.09 9.35 -2.23
N MET A 369 -19.99 9.64 -1.52
CA MET A 369 -19.92 10.84 -0.67
C MET A 369 -20.08 12.11 -1.50
N ARG A 370 -19.43 12.22 -2.67
CA ARG A 370 -19.55 13.40 -3.55
C ARG A 370 -20.95 13.57 -4.12
N ILE A 371 -21.60 12.47 -4.53
CA ILE A 371 -23.01 12.50 -4.95
C ILE A 371 -23.89 13.04 -3.82
N LYS A 372 -23.77 12.48 -2.60
CA LYS A 372 -24.54 12.93 -1.44
C LYS A 372 -24.28 14.40 -1.07
N MET A 373 -23.02 14.84 -1.11
CA MET A 373 -22.66 16.24 -0.86
C MET A 373 -23.29 17.19 -1.89
N ALA A 374 -23.40 16.75 -3.14
CA ALA A 374 -24.05 17.51 -4.19
C ALA A 374 -25.57 17.57 -3.99
N ASP A 375 -26.19 16.44 -3.65
CA ASP A 375 -27.62 16.37 -3.35
C ASP A 375 -27.99 17.31 -2.18
N TYR A 376 -27.18 17.36 -1.11
CA TYR A 376 -27.39 18.29 0.00
C TYR A 376 -27.31 19.78 -0.37
N ARG A 377 -26.69 20.11 -1.52
CA ARG A 377 -26.64 21.46 -2.08
C ARG A 377 -27.66 21.68 -3.19
N GLY A 378 -28.54 20.72 -3.45
CA GLY A 378 -29.50 20.77 -4.55
C GLY A 378 -28.87 20.66 -5.94
N ILE A 379 -27.62 20.17 -6.03
CA ILE A 379 -26.91 19.96 -7.29
C ILE A 379 -27.00 18.46 -7.62
N LYS A 380 -27.67 18.12 -8.71
CA LYS A 380 -27.74 16.73 -9.17
C LYS A 380 -26.50 16.40 -10.00
N LEU A 381 -25.70 15.45 -9.54
CA LEU A 381 -24.57 14.91 -10.30
C LEU A 381 -24.91 13.51 -10.80
N GLU A 382 -24.55 13.22 -12.04
CA GLU A 382 -24.66 11.85 -12.56
C GLU A 382 -23.48 10.98 -12.12
N ARG A 383 -23.79 9.80 -11.56
CA ARG A 383 -22.78 8.85 -11.04
C ARG A 383 -21.75 8.46 -12.09
N ARG A 384 -22.18 8.21 -13.33
CA ARG A 384 -21.34 7.72 -14.43
C ARG A 384 -20.32 8.78 -14.88
N ILE A 385 -20.76 10.03 -15.00
CA ILE A 385 -19.90 11.18 -15.34
C ILE A 385 -18.88 11.41 -14.22
N LEU A 386 -19.34 11.47 -12.97
CA LEU A 386 -18.46 11.71 -11.83
C LEU A 386 -17.42 10.59 -11.68
N ALA A 387 -17.82 9.32 -11.85
CA ALA A 387 -16.92 8.19 -11.82
C ALA A 387 -15.85 8.28 -12.93
N LYS A 388 -16.23 8.60 -14.17
CA LYS A 388 -15.28 8.78 -15.29
C LYS A 388 -14.27 9.89 -14.97
N LEU A 389 -14.71 11.04 -14.45
CA LEU A 389 -13.83 12.12 -14.01
C LEU A 389 -12.94 11.72 -12.82
N MET A 390 -13.46 10.93 -11.88
CA MET A 390 -12.68 10.44 -10.73
C MET A 390 -11.58 9.46 -11.13
N LEU A 391 -11.79 8.63 -12.17
CA LEU A 391 -10.72 7.80 -12.72
C LEU A 391 -9.58 8.68 -13.24
N LEU A 392 -9.93 9.76 -13.95
CA LEU A 392 -8.95 10.72 -14.43
C LEU A 392 -8.19 11.39 -13.29
N GLU A 393 -8.92 11.88 -12.29
CA GLU A 393 -8.36 12.46 -11.06
C GLU A 393 -7.38 11.50 -10.33
N TYR A 394 -7.61 10.20 -10.43
CA TYR A 394 -6.85 9.19 -9.72
C TYR A 394 -5.59 8.74 -10.47
N PHE A 395 -5.68 8.54 -11.79
CA PHE A 395 -4.59 7.95 -12.59
C PHE A 395 -3.84 8.93 -13.49
N ARG A 396 -4.42 10.10 -13.76
CA ARG A 396 -3.86 11.15 -14.63
C ARG A 396 -4.10 12.55 -14.05
N PRO A 397 -3.45 12.88 -12.92
CA PRO A 397 -3.73 14.10 -12.17
C PRO A 397 -3.38 15.37 -12.96
N GLN A 398 -2.33 15.40 -13.78
CA GLN A 398 -2.07 16.59 -14.61
C GLN A 398 -3.13 16.75 -15.70
N PHE A 399 -3.57 15.67 -16.36
CA PHE A 399 -4.64 15.79 -17.35
C PHE A 399 -5.96 16.24 -16.69
N PHE A 400 -6.27 15.75 -15.49
CA PHE A 400 -7.40 16.21 -14.69
C PHE A 400 -7.35 17.72 -14.40
N ARG A 401 -6.15 18.26 -14.08
CA ARG A 401 -5.92 19.69 -13.86
C ARG A 401 -6.04 20.51 -15.13
N SER A 402 -5.40 20.09 -16.22
CA SER A 402 -5.54 20.76 -17.52
C SER A 402 -7.01 20.81 -17.95
N LEU A 403 -7.75 19.72 -17.79
CA LEU A 403 -9.18 19.69 -18.07
C LEU A 403 -9.98 20.64 -17.16
N ALA A 404 -9.60 20.77 -15.88
CA ALA A 404 -10.22 21.70 -14.94
C ALA A 404 -10.03 23.15 -15.38
N GLU A 405 -8.84 23.51 -15.87
CA GLU A 405 -8.51 24.83 -16.39
C GLU A 405 -9.30 25.12 -17.67
N TRP A 406 -9.24 24.21 -18.64
CA TRP A 406 -9.92 24.37 -19.93
C TRP A 406 -11.43 24.56 -19.77
N GLN A 407 -12.10 23.71 -18.99
CA GLN A 407 -13.54 23.83 -18.78
C GLN A 407 -13.90 25.14 -18.05
N SER A 408 -13.06 25.59 -17.11
CA SER A 408 -13.29 26.82 -16.33
C SER A 408 -13.27 28.06 -17.25
N MET A 409 -12.32 28.09 -18.19
CA MET A 409 -12.21 29.17 -19.19
C MET A 409 -13.30 29.11 -20.27
N GLN A 410 -14.01 27.98 -20.40
CA GLN A 410 -14.92 27.69 -21.51
C GLN A 410 -16.35 27.40 -21.05
N SER A 411 -16.81 28.10 -20.01
CA SER A 411 -18.17 28.00 -19.48
C SER A 411 -18.61 26.56 -19.13
N GLY A 412 -17.66 25.71 -18.75
CA GLY A 412 -17.89 24.35 -18.32
C GLY A 412 -17.71 23.26 -19.37
N ILE A 413 -17.62 23.62 -20.66
CA ILE A 413 -17.49 22.65 -21.76
C ILE A 413 -16.10 22.78 -22.39
N SER A 414 -15.31 21.71 -22.35
CA SER A 414 -13.93 21.72 -22.87
C SER A 414 -13.89 21.38 -24.37
N LYS A 415 -13.47 22.35 -25.19
CA LYS A 415 -13.22 22.16 -26.63
C LYS A 415 -12.12 21.13 -26.90
N GLN A 416 -11.08 21.13 -26.06
CA GLN A 416 -9.95 20.20 -26.13
C GLN A 416 -10.44 18.76 -25.95
N LEU A 417 -11.27 18.52 -24.93
CA LEU A 417 -11.85 17.20 -24.69
C LEU A 417 -12.78 16.78 -25.81
N LYS A 418 -13.60 17.71 -26.34
CA LYS A 418 -14.48 17.45 -27.48
C LYS A 418 -13.71 16.98 -28.71
N ILE A 419 -12.63 17.67 -29.08
CA ILE A 419 -11.79 17.29 -30.22
C ILE A 419 -11.11 15.94 -29.96
N MET A 420 -10.68 15.68 -28.72
CA MET A 420 -10.05 14.41 -28.36
C MET A 420 -11.03 13.24 -28.51
N GLU A 421 -12.23 13.32 -27.94
CA GLU A 421 -13.24 12.25 -28.05
C GLU A 421 -13.70 12.05 -29.51
N GLN A 422 -13.84 13.12 -30.30
CA GLN A 422 -14.18 13.05 -31.72
C GLN A 422 -13.07 12.49 -32.61
N SER A 423 -11.82 12.51 -32.14
CA SER A 423 -10.66 11.99 -32.87
C SER A 423 -10.46 10.48 -32.68
N LEU A 424 -11.26 9.83 -31.83
CA LEU A 424 -11.14 8.39 -31.53
C LEU A 424 -11.83 7.54 -32.60
N PRO A 425 -11.30 6.36 -32.94
CA PRO A 425 -11.79 5.56 -34.06
C PRO A 425 -13.19 4.91 -33.91
N PHE A 426 -13.98 5.21 -32.87
CA PHE A 426 -15.19 4.43 -32.58
C PHE A 426 -16.38 5.26 -32.08
N GLN A 427 -17.23 5.73 -33.02
CA GLN A 427 -18.66 6.04 -32.84
C GLN A 427 -19.36 6.23 -34.22
N GLN A 428 -19.06 5.37 -35.21
CA GLN A 428 -19.80 5.36 -36.50
C GLN A 428 -20.90 4.30 -36.61
N ASN A 429 -21.13 3.48 -35.58
CA ASN A 429 -22.22 2.51 -35.59
C ASN A 429 -23.24 2.84 -34.50
N ASN A 430 -24.18 3.74 -34.82
CA ASN A 430 -25.61 3.54 -34.60
C ASN A 430 -26.41 4.70 -35.22
N GLU A 431 -27.18 4.34 -36.25
CA GLU A 431 -28.36 5.01 -36.82
C GLU A 431 -28.25 6.51 -37.16
N SER A 432 -27.71 6.79 -38.35
CA SER A 432 -28.31 7.72 -39.34
C SER A 432 -27.47 7.72 -40.62
N GLU A 433 -27.71 6.76 -41.51
CA GLU A 433 -27.47 6.99 -42.94
C GLU A 433 -28.43 8.10 -43.41
N LYS A 434 -27.88 9.29 -43.64
CA LYS A 434 -28.18 10.23 -44.75
C LYS A 434 -27.71 11.65 -44.42
N ASP A 435 -26.40 11.85 -44.38
CA ASP A 435 -25.80 13.12 -44.83
C ASP A 435 -24.32 12.90 -45.19
N PRO A 436 -23.92 12.93 -46.48
CA PRO A 436 -22.51 12.83 -46.88
C PRO A 436 -21.66 14.03 -46.44
N SER A 437 -22.26 15.03 -45.79
CA SER A 437 -21.57 16.23 -45.29
C SER A 437 -21.29 16.23 -43.78
N ALA A 438 -21.62 15.16 -43.05
CA ALA A 438 -21.37 15.06 -41.61
C ALA A 438 -19.92 14.65 -41.29
N LYS A 439 -19.03 15.66 -41.36
CA LYS A 439 -17.79 15.86 -40.59
C LYS A 439 -16.81 14.68 -40.49
N VAL A 440 -16.03 14.54 -41.56
CA VAL A 440 -14.58 14.30 -41.43
C VAL A 440 -14.02 15.41 -40.53
N VAL A 441 -13.35 15.06 -39.43
CA VAL A 441 -12.61 16.03 -38.60
C VAL A 441 -11.68 16.81 -39.53
N ASP A 442 -11.87 18.13 -39.61
CA ASP A 442 -10.97 18.99 -40.38
C ASP A 442 -9.59 18.88 -39.72
N LEU A 443 -8.64 18.21 -40.40
CA LEU A 443 -7.26 18.02 -39.93
C LEU A 443 -6.59 19.35 -39.51
N LYS A 444 -7.15 20.48 -39.96
CA LYS A 444 -6.80 21.86 -39.60
C LYS A 444 -7.16 22.29 -38.16
N GLU A 445 -8.10 21.65 -37.47
CA GLU A 445 -8.41 21.97 -36.07
C GLU A 445 -7.50 21.24 -35.08
N LYS A 446 -7.05 20.03 -35.43
CA LYS A 446 -6.06 19.26 -34.66
C LYS A 446 -4.68 19.93 -34.64
N GLU A 447 -4.33 20.67 -35.70
CA GLU A 447 -3.11 21.50 -35.76
C GLU A 447 -3.15 22.74 -34.84
N LYS A 448 -4.32 23.16 -34.33
CA LYS A 448 -4.48 24.41 -33.55
C LYS A 448 -4.38 24.24 -32.03
N LEU A 449 -4.34 23.02 -31.51
CA LEU A 449 -4.31 22.75 -30.06
C LEU A 449 -3.08 21.92 -29.69
N PRO A 450 -1.89 22.55 -29.59
CA PRO A 450 -0.67 21.83 -29.22
C PRO A 450 -0.73 21.21 -27.81
N GLU A 451 -1.62 21.72 -26.96
CA GLU A 451 -1.83 21.27 -25.59
C GLU A 451 -2.42 19.85 -25.45
N ILE A 452 -3.07 19.30 -26.50
CA ILE A 452 -3.62 17.94 -26.49
C ILE A 452 -2.69 16.89 -27.11
N ASP A 453 -1.63 17.30 -27.81
CA ASP A 453 -0.76 16.41 -28.58
C ASP A 453 -0.11 15.32 -27.73
N ALA A 454 0.37 15.69 -26.53
CA ALA A 454 1.00 14.76 -25.61
C ALA A 454 0.00 13.71 -25.10
N TRP A 455 -1.23 14.13 -24.84
CA TRP A 455 -2.32 13.28 -24.34
C TRP A 455 -2.86 12.33 -25.40
N LEU A 456 -2.90 12.76 -26.67
CA LEU A 456 -3.25 11.90 -27.81
C LEU A 456 -2.24 10.77 -28.06
N GLN A 457 -1.08 10.80 -27.43
CA GLN A 457 -0.05 9.75 -27.48
C GLN A 457 -0.10 8.83 -26.24
N ASP A 458 -0.86 9.20 -25.20
CA ASP A 458 -1.03 8.42 -23.98
C ASP A 458 -2.15 7.39 -24.15
N GLN A 459 -1.77 6.11 -24.20
CA GLN A 459 -2.71 5.00 -24.41
C GLN A 459 -3.78 4.92 -23.32
N TRP A 460 -3.45 5.24 -22.08
CA TRP A 460 -4.41 5.19 -20.99
C TRP A 460 -5.45 6.31 -21.15
N VAL A 461 -5.02 7.52 -21.55
CA VAL A 461 -5.95 8.65 -21.78
C VAL A 461 -6.88 8.37 -22.95
N LEU A 462 -6.38 7.74 -24.02
CA LEU A 462 -7.21 7.32 -25.14
C LEU A 462 -8.25 6.29 -24.70
N GLN A 463 -7.84 5.23 -24.00
CA GLN A 463 -8.77 4.23 -23.44
C GLN A 463 -9.81 4.86 -22.52
N TRP A 464 -9.39 5.78 -21.64
CA TRP A 464 -10.30 6.53 -20.78
C TRP A 464 -11.30 7.36 -21.59
N ALA A 465 -10.84 8.06 -22.64
CA ALA A 465 -11.70 8.89 -23.47
C ALA A 465 -12.74 8.05 -24.24
N GLU A 466 -12.37 6.83 -24.67
CA GLU A 466 -13.27 5.87 -25.31
C GLU A 466 -14.36 5.32 -24.37
N THR A 467 -14.19 5.38 -23.05
CA THR A 467 -15.22 4.88 -22.12
C THR A 467 -16.46 5.76 -22.07
N GLU A 468 -17.66 5.16 -22.09
CA GLU A 468 -18.92 5.89 -21.93
C GLU A 468 -19.15 6.34 -20.46
N PRO A 469 -19.70 7.55 -20.20
CA PRO A 469 -20.26 8.49 -21.17
C PRO A 469 -19.21 9.43 -21.79
N SER A 470 -19.45 9.87 -23.02
CA SER A 470 -18.75 11.03 -23.61
C SER A 470 -18.92 12.27 -22.72
N LEU A 471 -17.83 13.02 -22.52
CA LEU A 471 -17.79 14.25 -21.72
C LEU A 471 -17.75 15.53 -22.56
N ALA A 472 -17.68 15.40 -23.89
CA ALA A 472 -17.52 16.50 -24.85
C ALA A 472 -18.56 17.63 -24.75
N GLU A 473 -19.77 17.32 -24.30
CA GLU A 473 -20.90 18.28 -24.26
C GLU A 473 -21.45 18.52 -22.85
N ILE A 474 -20.78 17.97 -21.83
CA ILE A 474 -21.22 18.07 -20.44
C ILE A 474 -20.61 19.30 -19.80
N ASP A 475 -21.43 20.06 -19.06
CA ASP A 475 -20.93 21.11 -18.16
C ASP A 475 -20.24 20.47 -16.94
N LEU A 476 -18.92 20.56 -16.91
CA LEU A 476 -18.09 19.92 -15.88
C LEU A 476 -17.95 20.78 -14.61
N ARG A 477 -18.40 22.04 -14.59
CA ARG A 477 -18.30 22.94 -13.42
C ARG A 477 -18.89 22.34 -12.14
N PRO A 478 -20.11 21.77 -12.12
CA PRO A 478 -20.66 21.17 -10.91
C PRO A 478 -19.83 19.98 -10.43
N TYR A 479 -19.24 19.19 -11.34
CA TYR A 479 -18.38 18.07 -10.98
C TYR A 479 -17.07 18.54 -10.35
N TYR A 480 -16.40 19.49 -10.99
CA TYR A 480 -15.16 20.08 -10.46
C TYR A 480 -15.39 20.80 -9.13
N TYR A 481 -16.58 21.37 -8.89
CA TYR A 481 -16.95 21.96 -7.60
C TYR A 481 -16.76 20.97 -6.43
N PHE A 482 -17.18 19.72 -6.59
CA PHE A 482 -17.06 18.67 -5.56
C PHE A 482 -15.73 17.90 -5.62
N SER A 483 -14.81 18.32 -6.49
CA SER A 483 -13.43 17.81 -6.58
C SER A 483 -12.38 18.88 -6.28
N ARG A 484 -12.79 20.11 -5.88
CA ARG A 484 -11.90 21.28 -5.70
C ARG A 484 -10.74 21.06 -4.73
N GLU A 485 -10.94 20.27 -3.69
CA GLU A 485 -9.90 19.95 -2.70
C GLU A 485 -8.60 19.47 -3.38
N LYS A 486 -8.71 18.79 -4.53
CA LYS A 486 -7.56 18.27 -5.28
C LYS A 486 -6.92 19.22 -6.26
N LEU A 487 -7.58 20.32 -6.58
CA LEU A 487 -6.97 21.40 -7.36
C LEU A 487 -6.17 22.36 -6.47
N THR A 488 -6.46 22.38 -5.16
CA THR A 488 -5.90 23.34 -4.19
C THR A 488 -4.89 22.74 -3.20
N ASP A 489 -4.58 21.44 -3.30
CA ASP A 489 -3.88 20.67 -2.27
C ASP A 489 -2.36 21.01 -2.23
N LEU A 490 -2.01 22.18 -1.71
CA LEU A 490 -0.65 22.68 -1.46
C LEU A 490 0.11 21.92 -0.36
N SER A 491 -0.47 20.89 0.27
CA SER A 491 0.14 20.20 1.42
C SER A 491 -0.36 18.77 1.77
N GLY A 492 -1.12 18.08 0.89
CA GLY A 492 -1.90 16.90 1.27
C GLY A 492 -1.65 15.56 0.55
N SER A 493 -0.71 15.46 -0.39
CA SER A 493 -0.49 14.28 -1.26
C SER A 493 -0.11 12.99 -0.51
N ALA A 494 0.44 13.11 0.71
CA ALA A 494 0.77 11.98 1.57
C ALA A 494 -0.45 11.07 1.87
N LYS A 495 -1.69 11.57 1.84
CA LYS A 495 -2.89 10.78 2.13
C LYS A 495 -3.27 9.77 1.03
N ARG A 496 -2.74 9.91 -0.19
CA ARG A 496 -3.05 9.04 -1.34
C ARG A 496 -1.97 8.01 -1.64
N LEU A 497 -0.72 8.36 -1.35
CA LEU A 497 0.42 7.51 -1.62
C LEU A 497 0.34 6.26 -0.76
N SER A 498 0.45 5.09 -1.41
CA SER A 498 0.70 3.84 -0.70
C SER A 498 1.98 3.95 0.16
N PRO A 499 2.12 3.16 1.24
CA PRO A 499 3.36 3.12 2.01
C PRO A 499 4.61 2.93 1.15
N GLU A 500 4.50 2.18 0.06
CA GLU A 500 5.53 1.93 -0.94
C GLU A 500 5.89 3.21 -1.69
N ALA A 501 4.89 3.94 -2.19
CA ALA A 501 5.07 5.20 -2.90
C ALA A 501 5.67 6.28 -1.98
N GLN A 502 5.22 6.36 -0.72
CA GLN A 502 5.80 7.24 0.30
C GLN A 502 7.27 6.91 0.59
N ASN A 503 7.61 5.61 0.67
CA ASN A 503 8.99 5.17 0.85
C ASN A 503 9.87 5.57 -0.33
N ILE A 504 9.38 5.43 -1.57
CA ILE A 504 10.09 5.84 -2.78
C ILE A 504 10.36 7.34 -2.77
N ILE A 505 9.36 8.18 -2.49
CA ILE A 505 9.55 9.64 -2.38
C ILE A 505 10.63 9.96 -1.35
N ARG A 506 10.59 9.35 -0.15
CA ARG A 506 11.64 9.56 0.87
C ARG A 506 13.03 9.18 0.34
N LYS A 507 13.16 8.08 -0.39
CA LYS A 507 14.44 7.66 -0.98
C LYS A 507 14.89 8.56 -2.12
N LEU A 508 13.99 9.06 -2.95
CA LEU A 508 14.30 9.99 -4.06
C LEU A 508 14.89 11.30 -3.55
N PHE A 509 14.46 11.78 -2.38
CA PHE A 509 15.03 12.97 -1.72
C PHE A 509 16.20 12.65 -0.77
N SER A 510 16.70 11.41 -0.74
CA SER A 510 17.89 11.06 0.04
C SER A 510 19.13 11.75 -0.51
N LYS A 511 20.05 12.14 0.37
CA LYS A 511 21.36 12.69 -0.01
C LYS A 511 22.24 11.67 -0.73
N SER A 512 22.04 10.37 -0.47
CA SER A 512 22.83 9.30 -1.08
C SER A 512 22.36 8.97 -2.49
N GLU A 513 23.25 9.10 -3.48
CA GLU A 513 22.97 8.76 -4.88
C GLU A 513 22.63 7.28 -5.07
N ALA A 514 23.30 6.39 -4.32
CA ALA A 514 22.98 4.96 -4.35
C ALA A 514 21.54 4.68 -3.88
N VAL A 515 21.07 5.41 -2.86
CA VAL A 515 19.70 5.30 -2.34
C VAL A 515 18.70 5.81 -3.38
N ARG A 516 18.98 6.94 -4.03
CA ARG A 516 18.15 7.47 -5.13
C ARG A 516 18.10 6.50 -6.31
N GLY A 517 19.25 5.97 -6.72
CA GLY A 517 19.35 4.98 -7.79
C GLY A 517 18.54 3.71 -7.50
N ASN A 518 18.52 3.24 -6.25
CA ASN A 518 17.65 2.13 -5.84
C ASN A 518 16.16 2.49 -5.97
N ALA A 519 15.76 3.73 -5.63
CA ALA A 519 14.38 4.18 -5.77
C ALA A 519 13.91 4.19 -7.23
N PHE A 520 14.76 4.64 -8.16
CA PHE A 520 14.46 4.58 -9.60
C PHE A 520 14.30 3.14 -10.10
N ARG A 521 15.16 2.21 -9.68
CA ARG A 521 14.98 0.78 -10.01
C ARG A 521 13.68 0.19 -9.46
N GLN A 522 13.19 0.70 -8.33
CA GLN A 522 11.92 0.29 -7.75
C GLN A 522 10.71 0.90 -8.46
N ALA A 523 10.90 1.93 -9.29
CA ALA A 523 9.81 2.61 -10.00
C ALA A 523 9.00 1.65 -10.87
N THR A 524 9.64 0.67 -11.52
CA THR A 524 8.98 -0.33 -12.38
C THR A 524 8.06 -1.28 -11.62
N SER A 525 8.23 -1.40 -10.31
CA SER A 525 7.42 -2.28 -9.46
C SER A 525 6.15 -1.61 -8.93
N LEU A 526 6.02 -0.28 -9.04
CA LEU A 526 4.82 0.44 -8.62
C LEU A 526 3.68 0.26 -9.63
N ASN A 527 2.46 0.14 -9.12
CA ASN A 527 1.27 0.27 -9.95
C ASN A 527 1.19 1.67 -10.60
N GLN A 528 0.33 1.81 -11.60
CA GLN A 528 0.24 3.04 -12.39
C GLN A 528 -0.23 4.23 -11.55
N ALA A 529 -1.20 4.03 -10.63
CA ALA A 529 -1.70 5.10 -9.76
C ALA A 529 -0.60 5.65 -8.84
N ASP A 530 0.15 4.77 -8.19
CA ASP A 530 1.23 5.15 -7.29
C ASP A 530 2.37 5.83 -8.06
N ALA A 531 2.69 5.35 -9.26
CA ALA A 531 3.70 5.99 -10.10
C ALA A 531 3.31 7.39 -10.55
N ALA A 532 2.04 7.57 -10.93
CA ALA A 532 1.48 8.89 -11.25
C ALA A 532 1.47 9.79 -10.01
N ALA A 533 1.09 9.28 -8.83
CA ALA A 533 1.09 10.03 -7.58
C ALA A 533 2.49 10.44 -7.12
N VAL A 534 3.51 9.58 -7.30
CA VAL A 534 4.91 9.95 -7.04
C VAL A 534 5.35 11.07 -7.97
N LEU A 535 5.06 10.97 -9.26
CA LEU A 535 5.39 12.03 -10.21
C LEU A 535 4.70 13.35 -9.86
N ASP A 536 3.43 13.28 -9.47
CA ASP A 536 2.64 14.43 -9.04
C ASP A 536 3.26 15.15 -7.83
N GLU A 537 3.73 14.39 -6.84
CA GLU A 537 4.45 14.93 -5.68
C GLU A 537 5.75 15.63 -6.09
N LEU A 538 6.49 15.08 -7.08
CA LEU A 538 7.70 15.71 -7.60
C LEU A 538 7.38 17.02 -8.32
N PHE A 539 6.27 17.09 -9.05
CA PHE A 539 5.78 18.31 -9.69
C PHE A 539 5.41 19.38 -8.67
N GLU A 540 4.66 19.03 -7.63
CA GLU A 540 4.30 19.96 -6.55
C GLU A 540 5.54 20.50 -5.83
N LYS A 541 6.49 19.62 -5.49
CA LYS A 541 7.77 20.05 -4.89
C LYS A 541 8.60 20.91 -5.82
N SER A 542 8.50 20.72 -7.14
CA SER A 542 9.20 21.54 -8.14
C SER A 542 8.58 22.92 -8.29
N ARG A 543 7.23 23.04 -8.21
CA ARG A 543 6.52 24.34 -8.19
C ARG A 543 6.87 25.15 -6.94
N ASN A 544 7.04 24.48 -5.81
CA ASN A 544 7.31 25.12 -4.52
C ASN A 544 8.80 25.36 -4.24
N SER A 545 9.72 24.81 -5.05
CA SER A 545 11.16 25.00 -4.84
C SER A 545 11.63 26.33 -5.41
N GLU A 546 12.44 27.06 -4.64
CA GLU A 546 13.06 28.31 -5.08
C GLU A 546 14.08 28.12 -6.24
N ASN A 547 14.56 26.88 -6.45
CA ASN A 547 15.55 26.61 -7.49
C ASN A 547 15.44 25.22 -8.15
N ASN A 548 15.09 25.20 -9.44
CA ASN A 548 15.11 24.00 -10.30
C ASN A 548 16.41 23.87 -11.13
N SER A 549 17.46 24.66 -10.86
CA SER A 549 18.68 24.68 -11.67
C SER A 549 19.51 23.40 -11.55
N ASP A 550 19.45 22.69 -10.43
CA ASP A 550 20.19 21.44 -10.20
C ASP A 550 19.51 20.26 -10.91
N GLU A 551 20.30 19.37 -11.52
CA GLU A 551 19.80 18.11 -12.11
C GLU A 551 19.23 17.14 -11.06
N ASN A 552 19.57 17.31 -9.78
CA ASN A 552 18.98 16.57 -8.65
C ASN A 552 17.82 17.32 -7.98
N SER A 553 17.38 18.45 -8.54
CA SER A 553 16.16 19.14 -8.09
C SER A 553 14.91 18.27 -8.28
N SER A 554 13.79 18.69 -7.69
CA SER A 554 12.50 18.02 -7.86
C SER A 554 12.12 17.84 -9.35
N LEU A 555 12.41 18.83 -10.20
CA LEU A 555 12.22 18.73 -11.65
C LEU A 555 13.12 17.65 -12.26
N GLY A 556 14.40 17.60 -11.87
CA GLY A 556 15.34 16.62 -12.38
C GLY A 556 14.99 15.19 -11.96
N LEU A 557 14.54 15.02 -10.72
CA LEU A 557 13.97 13.76 -10.22
C LEU A 557 12.72 13.36 -11.01
N ALA A 558 11.83 14.30 -11.34
CA ALA A 558 10.64 14.03 -12.15
C ALA A 558 11.00 13.55 -13.57
N VAL A 559 11.98 14.18 -14.23
CA VAL A 559 12.43 13.74 -15.56
C VAL A 559 13.05 12.35 -15.52
N ASN A 560 13.88 12.06 -14.51
CA ASN A 560 14.45 10.72 -14.32
C ASN A 560 13.38 9.69 -13.95
N TRP A 561 12.33 10.09 -13.22
CA TRP A 561 11.20 9.21 -12.92
C TRP A 561 10.46 8.77 -14.19
N VAL A 562 10.20 9.70 -15.10
CA VAL A 562 9.57 9.40 -16.40
C VAL A 562 10.50 8.61 -17.33
N PHE A 563 11.82 8.75 -17.21
CA PHE A 563 12.74 7.87 -17.92
C PHE A 563 12.51 6.38 -17.56
N GLU A 564 12.24 6.09 -16.28
CA GLU A 564 11.91 4.73 -15.83
C GLU A 564 10.44 4.34 -16.09
N ARG A 565 9.54 5.33 -16.24
CA ARG A 565 8.09 5.19 -16.40
C ARG A 565 7.59 6.00 -17.60
N ASN A 566 7.91 5.52 -18.80
CA ASN A 566 7.68 6.25 -20.05
C ASN A 566 6.19 6.54 -20.33
N GLU A 567 5.28 5.78 -19.73
CA GLU A 567 3.83 5.95 -19.84
C GLU A 567 3.30 7.22 -19.14
N LEU A 568 4.16 7.91 -18.39
CA LEU A 568 3.89 9.21 -17.76
C LEU A 568 4.50 10.38 -18.56
N GLY A 569 4.98 10.13 -19.78
CA GLY A 569 5.61 11.17 -20.61
C GLY A 569 4.68 12.33 -20.92
N ALA A 570 3.39 12.07 -21.11
CA ALA A 570 2.40 13.13 -21.35
C ALA A 570 2.26 14.08 -20.14
N GLU A 571 2.25 13.54 -18.92
CA GLU A 571 2.18 14.31 -17.67
C GLU A 571 3.40 15.25 -17.54
N LEU A 572 4.61 14.76 -17.84
CA LEU A 572 5.83 15.56 -17.82
C LEU A 572 5.85 16.66 -18.88
N ILE A 573 5.43 16.35 -20.11
CA ILE A 573 5.35 17.35 -21.18
C ILE A 573 4.33 18.43 -20.80
N ALA A 574 3.15 18.05 -20.29
CA ALA A 574 2.14 19.01 -19.85
C ALA A 574 2.65 19.90 -18.72
N PHE A 575 3.33 19.31 -17.72
CA PHE A 575 3.94 20.05 -16.62
C PHE A 575 4.98 21.06 -17.11
N ILE A 576 5.92 20.65 -17.96
CA ILE A 576 6.96 21.54 -18.51
C ILE A 576 6.34 22.63 -19.39
N ASN A 577 5.28 22.30 -20.13
CA ASN A 577 4.58 23.30 -20.93
C ASN A 577 3.95 24.41 -20.09
N ALA A 578 3.50 24.08 -18.87
CA ALA A 578 2.91 25.02 -17.93
C ALA A 578 3.94 25.90 -17.18
N LEU A 579 5.23 25.52 -17.18
CA LEU A 579 6.29 26.32 -16.57
C LEU A 579 6.70 27.51 -17.47
N PRO A 580 7.05 28.67 -16.89
CA PRO A 580 7.64 29.75 -17.66
C PRO A 580 8.97 29.33 -18.31
N ASP A 581 9.15 29.60 -19.60
CA ASP A 581 10.39 29.24 -20.31
C ASP A 581 11.66 29.92 -19.73
N SER A 582 11.50 31.02 -18.97
CA SER A 582 12.58 31.69 -18.24
C SER A 582 13.16 30.83 -17.12
N ASP A 583 12.34 29.94 -16.57
CA ASP A 583 12.64 29.17 -15.35
C ASP A 583 13.18 27.77 -15.71
N LEU A 584 13.19 27.44 -17.01
CA LEU A 584 13.66 26.16 -17.51
C LEU A 584 15.20 26.11 -17.59
N PRO A 585 15.85 25.14 -16.91
CA PRO A 585 17.29 24.99 -16.97
C PRO A 585 17.73 24.32 -18.28
N ILE A 586 18.95 24.63 -18.76
CA ILE A 586 19.48 24.13 -20.04
C ILE A 586 19.55 22.59 -20.08
N TRP A 587 19.82 21.94 -18.95
CA TRP A 587 19.91 20.48 -18.88
C TRP A 587 18.58 19.79 -19.21
N VAL A 588 17.43 20.48 -19.03
CA VAL A 588 16.10 19.87 -19.17
C VAL A 588 15.89 19.28 -20.56
N VAL A 589 16.30 19.99 -21.61
CA VAL A 589 16.12 19.53 -23.00
C VAL A 589 16.98 18.30 -23.31
N THR A 590 18.13 18.15 -22.66
CA THR A 590 18.99 16.98 -22.83
C THR A 590 18.41 15.77 -22.11
N ARG A 591 17.86 15.96 -20.90
CA ARG A 591 17.21 14.89 -20.14
C ARG A 591 15.89 14.46 -20.77
N LEU A 592 15.11 15.40 -21.30
CA LEU A 592 13.88 15.10 -22.04
C LEU A 592 14.14 14.30 -23.32
N GLU A 593 15.17 14.65 -24.09
CA GLU A 593 15.61 13.82 -25.22
C GLU A 593 15.88 12.40 -24.74
N LYS A 594 16.67 12.23 -23.68
CA LYS A 594 17.02 10.90 -23.16
C LYS A 594 15.79 10.11 -22.68
N ALA A 595 14.83 10.78 -22.04
CA ALA A 595 13.62 10.16 -21.50
C ALA A 595 12.59 9.79 -22.55
N LEU A 596 12.39 10.64 -23.58
CA LEU A 596 11.19 10.54 -24.43
C LEU A 596 11.48 10.27 -25.91
N LYS A 597 12.73 10.36 -26.38
CA LYS A 597 13.05 10.18 -27.82
C LYS A 597 12.65 8.81 -28.39
N ASP A 598 12.73 7.76 -27.56
CA ASP A 598 12.41 6.38 -27.93
C ASP A 598 11.05 5.93 -27.36
N SER A 599 10.24 6.89 -26.88
CA SER A 599 8.92 6.65 -26.30
C SER A 599 7.79 6.96 -27.30
N PRO A 600 6.54 6.52 -27.04
CA PRO A 600 5.36 6.95 -27.79
C PRO A 600 5.19 8.48 -27.84
N HIS A 601 5.79 9.21 -26.88
CA HIS A 601 5.71 10.66 -26.76
C HIS A 601 6.73 11.44 -27.62
N LYS A 602 7.47 10.77 -28.52
CA LYS A 602 8.51 11.38 -29.37
C LYS A 602 7.99 12.58 -30.17
N SER A 603 6.79 12.49 -30.72
CA SER A 603 6.19 13.57 -31.51
C SER A 603 5.87 14.79 -30.65
N ALA A 604 5.29 14.59 -29.46
CA ALA A 604 5.04 15.67 -28.51
C ALA A 604 6.34 16.30 -27.99
N LEU A 605 7.40 15.50 -27.77
CA LEU A 605 8.74 15.99 -27.44
C LEU A 605 9.29 16.92 -28.53
N LEU A 606 9.19 16.53 -29.81
CA LEU A 606 9.68 17.35 -30.92
C LEU A 606 8.99 18.73 -30.95
N LYS A 607 7.67 18.76 -30.77
CA LYS A 607 6.90 20.01 -30.70
C LYS A 607 7.31 20.88 -29.50
N LEU A 608 7.55 20.28 -28.34
CA LEU A 608 8.05 20.99 -27.16
C LEU A 608 9.44 21.61 -27.40
N LEU A 609 10.36 20.86 -27.99
CA LEU A 609 11.70 21.36 -28.32
C LEU A 609 11.66 22.50 -29.34
N GLU A 610 10.79 22.38 -30.35
CA GLU A 610 10.56 23.44 -31.33
C GLU A 610 10.02 24.71 -30.65
N ARG A 611 9.00 24.60 -29.79
CA ARG A 611 8.47 25.71 -28.98
C ARG A 611 9.56 26.41 -28.19
N ILE A 612 10.34 25.66 -27.41
CA ILE A 612 11.42 26.22 -26.57
C ILE A 612 12.49 26.89 -27.44
N SER A 613 12.84 26.31 -28.59
CA SER A 613 13.84 26.89 -29.50
C SER A 613 13.42 28.25 -30.07
N ASN A 614 12.11 28.45 -30.24
CA ASN A 614 11.51 29.67 -30.78
C ASN A 614 10.97 30.63 -29.70
N SER A 615 11.06 30.25 -28.42
CA SER A 615 10.57 31.05 -27.29
C SER A 615 11.24 32.42 -27.26
N LEU A 616 10.50 33.47 -26.88
CA LEU A 616 11.06 34.81 -26.71
C LEU A 616 11.75 34.97 -25.35
N THR A 617 11.24 34.30 -24.32
CA THR A 617 11.64 34.45 -22.91
C THR A 617 12.72 33.46 -22.46
N ALA A 618 12.90 32.34 -23.17
CA ALA A 618 13.98 31.38 -22.89
C ALA A 618 15.38 32.01 -23.00
N SER A 619 16.36 31.49 -22.25
CA SER A 619 17.76 31.89 -22.40
C SER A 619 18.33 31.49 -23.77
N LYS A 620 19.29 32.25 -24.31
CA LYS A 620 19.92 31.94 -25.61
C LYS A 620 20.53 30.53 -25.64
N ALA A 621 21.16 30.12 -24.53
CA ALA A 621 21.74 28.80 -24.38
C ALA A 621 20.68 27.69 -24.40
N LEU A 622 19.55 27.89 -23.71
CA LEU A 622 18.42 26.95 -23.74
C LEU A 622 17.84 26.81 -25.15
N LYS A 623 17.61 27.93 -25.87
CA LYS A 623 17.11 27.90 -27.25
C LYS A 623 18.03 27.11 -28.19
N THR A 624 19.34 27.32 -28.04
CA THR A 624 20.36 26.66 -28.85
C THR A 624 20.41 25.16 -28.56
N ALA A 625 20.35 24.79 -27.28
CA ALA A 625 20.29 23.39 -26.86
C ALA A 625 19.03 22.69 -27.37
N ALA A 626 17.86 23.34 -27.26
CA ALA A 626 16.59 22.81 -27.75
C ALA A 626 16.62 22.56 -29.26
N LYS A 627 17.10 23.54 -30.04
CA LYS A 627 17.26 23.41 -31.50
C LYS A 627 18.21 22.27 -31.87
N SER A 628 19.36 22.17 -31.20
CA SER A 628 20.32 21.09 -31.41
C SER A 628 19.70 19.71 -31.16
N ARG A 629 18.88 19.55 -30.11
CA ARG A 629 18.22 18.27 -29.82
C ARG A 629 17.11 17.95 -30.80
N PHE A 630 16.31 18.94 -31.17
CA PHE A 630 15.31 18.81 -32.23
C PHE A 630 15.94 18.29 -33.53
N ASP A 631 16.99 18.96 -34.00
CA ASP A 631 17.72 18.55 -35.21
C ASP A 631 18.25 17.12 -35.12
N LYS A 632 18.81 16.75 -33.96
CA LYS A 632 19.37 15.41 -33.74
C LYS A 632 18.31 14.30 -33.78
N ILE A 633 17.14 14.54 -33.20
CA ILE A 633 16.04 13.56 -33.18
C ILE A 633 15.42 13.41 -34.58
N VAL A 634 15.23 14.52 -35.31
CA VAL A 634 14.62 14.53 -36.65
C VAL A 634 15.57 13.93 -37.70
N LYS A 635 16.86 14.26 -37.65
CA LYS A 635 17.83 13.84 -38.68
C LYS A 635 18.41 12.44 -38.46
N GLY A 636 18.03 11.75 -37.38
CA GLY A 636 18.58 10.43 -37.01
C GLY A 636 20.07 10.51 -36.75
N GLY A 637 20.47 10.96 -35.55
CA GLY A 637 21.88 11.21 -35.22
C GLY A 637 22.83 10.06 -35.58
N LYS A 638 23.90 10.39 -36.31
CA LYS A 638 25.18 9.66 -36.27
C LYS A 638 25.84 9.82 -34.90
#